data_AF-A0A3L7SJJ7-F1
#
_entry.id   AF-A0A3L7SJJ7-F1
#
_cell.length_a   1.000
_cell.length_b   1.000
_cell.length_c   1.000
_cell.angle_alpha   90.00
_cell.angle_beta   90.00
_cell.angle_gamma   90.00
#
_symmetry.space_group_name_H-M   'P 1'
#
loop_
_entity.id
_entity.type
_entity.pdbx_description
1 polymer ?
#
loop_
_entity_poly.entity_id
_entity_poly.type
_entity_poly.pdbx_seq_one_letter_code
_entity_poly.pdbx_strand_id
1 'polypeptide(L)'
;MFTCTNALFAADWPTVQVVDRQPLVAQVTRLEQALKHLGAPLSADALAELNEAKALAADQAVAARVQQILDPLCLAAVVLDAHHSPVVISRNLAVPLEEQGWRTFLIKVVNPAESRARLRIDSPNGRPLAHSPAEEVTSRWLGLSMFDGQPLTPALTGLPLEYRIVEVFSRDVGERKARMEFSAPVAGSSAGVRNSSIIADWRFDHDLAGWKAENQVELQVNDGALRLRGTGIDPFMTTTLPEPARPGNYVLRFWAKAEESGFGQIFWWTQERPQPDGGHLVTFSVEAGRQMLYEIPFSDEGHLTGIRIDPNGKPCRWQIDWIELANAEGGKGWGGTDISFQTRPSNLVTFRVSDDPDRPAMAAFEITDETGRVYPPQNKRLAPDFFFQRQIYRGDGETLRLPAGKYTVKCSRGPESIPATIPLVVGAGPAEVHYRVARWIDPSRRGYWSGDHHIHAAGCAHYESPTQGVHPPDMLRHCMGEDIKVGCCLTWGPCFDFQKRFFTGQLDGNSRYPYLIRYDVEVSGFGSHVSGHLNLLRLKEQIPPGGDSKAHWPTLGLNTLRWAKKQGAICGPAHSSSGLTRFVDRLPGTEGLDGPGGLPTFNVPAFDGIGANEFIMNVAHTVEGPDHQQVPAVDFISTMNSDRTAEFNMWYHVLNCGFRVRASGETDFPCMSGERVGLGRVYVRLPGKLDFDTWCDALAAGRSYVSDGRTHLMEFSASTSTPEQMLEAGTNGSELKLSRPETVKFQVKVAGR
;
A
#
# COMPACT_ATOMS: atom_id res chain seq x y z
N MET A 1 -13.44 60.10 -12.47
CA MET A 1 -13.76 60.10 -11.03
C MET A 1 -15.03 59.27 -10.85
N PHE A 2 -14.90 57.94 -10.77
CA PHE A 2 -15.98 57.04 -10.36
C PHE A 2 -15.38 56.13 -9.29
N THR A 3 -15.87 56.35 -8.08
CA THR A 3 -15.41 55.78 -6.83
C THR A 3 -15.84 54.33 -6.69
N CYS A 4 -14.87 53.47 -6.37
CA CYS A 4 -15.08 52.17 -5.75
C CYS A 4 -16.03 52.30 -4.56
N THR A 5 -17.06 51.47 -4.53
CA THR A 5 -17.78 51.13 -3.30
C THR A 5 -17.75 49.62 -3.16
N ASN A 6 -17.03 49.17 -2.13
CA ASN A 6 -17.12 47.83 -1.57
C ASN A 6 -18.57 47.59 -1.15
N ALA A 7 -19.30 46.79 -1.92
CA ALA A 7 -20.54 46.18 -1.48
C ALA A 7 -20.29 44.70 -1.22
N LEU A 8 -20.50 44.29 0.03
CA LEU A 8 -20.64 42.90 0.43
C LEU A 8 -21.79 42.28 -0.38
N PHE A 9 -21.48 41.57 -1.46
CA PHE A 9 -22.43 40.69 -2.10
C PHE A 9 -22.37 39.34 -1.39
N ALA A 10 -23.44 38.96 -0.69
CA ALA A 10 -23.85 37.57 -0.74
C ALA A 10 -24.15 37.30 -2.23
N ALA A 11 -23.21 36.70 -2.95
CA ALA A 11 -23.32 36.57 -4.40
C ALA A 11 -24.53 35.70 -4.74
N ASP A 12 -25.48 36.26 -5.50
CA ASP A 12 -26.58 35.51 -6.09
C ASP A 12 -26.03 34.32 -6.89
N TRP A 13 -26.75 33.20 -6.87
CA TRP A 13 -26.36 32.01 -7.63
C TRP A 13 -26.30 32.35 -9.13
N PRO A 14 -25.17 32.13 -9.83
CA PRO A 14 -24.97 32.65 -11.18
C PRO A 14 -25.89 31.92 -12.17
N THR A 15 -26.46 32.65 -13.13
CA THR A 15 -27.33 32.10 -14.18
C THR A 15 -26.78 32.41 -15.57
N VAL A 16 -26.80 31.42 -16.46
CA VAL A 16 -26.38 31.57 -17.88
C VAL A 16 -27.62 31.67 -18.76
N GLN A 17 -27.75 32.76 -19.51
CA GLN A 17 -28.94 33.02 -20.32
C GLN A 17 -28.84 32.38 -21.72
N VAL A 18 -27.66 32.37 -22.33
CA VAL A 18 -27.47 31.95 -23.74
C VAL A 18 -26.49 30.79 -23.79
N VAL A 19 -26.98 29.64 -24.28
CA VAL A 19 -26.20 28.42 -24.56
C VAL A 19 -26.91 27.70 -25.69
N ASP A 20 -26.18 27.29 -26.73
CA ASP A 20 -26.77 26.53 -27.83
C ASP A 20 -27.46 25.24 -27.31
N ARG A 21 -28.73 25.04 -27.68
CA ARG A 21 -29.53 23.92 -27.17
C ARG A 21 -28.89 22.56 -27.46
N GLN A 22 -28.48 22.32 -28.70
CA GLN A 22 -28.01 20.97 -29.11
C GLN A 22 -26.79 20.51 -28.29
N PRO A 23 -25.72 21.31 -28.17
CA PRO A 23 -24.57 20.96 -27.33
C PRO A 23 -24.91 20.84 -25.83
N LEU A 24 -25.76 21.72 -25.29
CA LEU A 24 -26.20 21.64 -23.88
C LEU A 24 -26.97 20.34 -23.61
N VAL A 25 -27.89 19.97 -24.50
CA VAL A 25 -28.67 18.72 -24.39
C VAL A 25 -27.74 17.50 -24.45
N ALA A 26 -26.71 17.52 -25.30
CA ALA A 26 -25.71 16.46 -25.36
C ALA A 26 -24.89 16.36 -24.08
N GLN A 27 -24.47 17.50 -23.50
CA GLN A 27 -23.75 17.56 -22.23
C GLN A 27 -24.60 16.98 -21.08
N VAL A 28 -25.87 17.38 -20.98
CA VAL A 28 -26.81 16.88 -19.96
C VAL A 28 -27.06 15.38 -20.12
N THR A 29 -27.16 14.88 -21.36
CA THR A 29 -27.34 13.44 -21.62
C THR A 29 -26.13 12.62 -21.16
N ARG A 30 -24.90 13.12 -21.39
CA ARG A 30 -23.68 12.47 -20.87
C ARG A 30 -23.61 12.53 -19.34
N LEU A 31 -24.01 13.66 -18.75
CA LEU A 31 -24.11 13.81 -17.30
C LEU A 31 -25.05 12.78 -16.67
N GLU A 32 -26.24 12.59 -17.26
CA GLU A 32 -27.21 11.56 -16.82
C GLU A 32 -26.64 10.15 -16.88
N GLN A 33 -25.94 9.81 -17.97
CA GLN A 33 -25.28 8.52 -18.13
C GLN A 33 -24.16 8.32 -17.10
N ALA A 34 -23.34 9.34 -16.85
CA ALA A 34 -22.28 9.30 -15.85
C ALA A 34 -22.83 9.14 -14.42
N LEU A 35 -23.86 9.90 -14.06
CA LEU A 35 -24.55 9.76 -12.76
C LEU A 35 -25.13 8.36 -12.55
N LYS A 36 -25.74 7.79 -13.60
CA LYS A 36 -26.22 6.41 -13.57
C LYS A 36 -25.08 5.40 -13.40
N HIS A 37 -23.96 5.60 -14.09
CA HIS A 37 -22.78 4.76 -13.98
C HIS A 37 -22.18 4.77 -12.57
N LEU A 38 -22.18 5.92 -11.90
CA LEU A 38 -21.74 6.09 -10.51
C LEU A 38 -22.73 5.54 -9.47
N GLY A 39 -23.87 4.98 -9.88
CA GLY A 39 -24.91 4.52 -8.96
C GLY A 39 -25.68 5.64 -8.26
N ALA A 40 -25.56 6.88 -8.76
CA ALA A 40 -26.25 8.06 -8.23
C ALA A 40 -27.17 8.69 -9.32
N PRO A 41 -28.11 7.93 -9.92
CA PRO A 41 -28.97 8.46 -10.97
C PRO A 41 -29.85 9.61 -10.45
N LEU A 42 -30.17 10.54 -11.34
CA LEU A 42 -31.18 11.56 -11.06
C LEU A 42 -32.53 10.91 -10.70
N SER A 43 -33.35 11.61 -9.90
CA SER A 43 -34.69 11.14 -9.57
C SER A 43 -35.56 10.97 -10.82
N ALA A 44 -36.56 10.09 -10.76
CA ALA A 44 -37.50 9.88 -11.86
C ALA A 44 -38.17 11.20 -12.30
N ASP A 45 -38.54 12.04 -11.34
CA ASP A 45 -39.12 13.36 -11.59
C ASP A 45 -38.13 14.29 -12.29
N ALA A 46 -36.88 14.37 -11.82
CA ALA A 46 -35.86 15.20 -12.46
C ALA A 46 -35.56 14.74 -13.90
N LEU A 47 -35.54 13.44 -14.14
CA LEU A 47 -35.37 12.88 -15.50
C LEU A 47 -36.54 13.22 -16.41
N ALA A 48 -37.78 13.12 -15.90
CA ALA A 48 -38.97 13.51 -16.66
C ALA A 48 -38.94 15.01 -17.00
N GLU A 49 -38.66 15.86 -16.02
CA GLU A 49 -38.54 17.31 -16.21
C GLU A 49 -37.40 17.68 -17.17
N LEU A 50 -36.26 16.98 -17.12
CA LEU A 50 -35.16 17.20 -18.07
C LEU A 50 -35.53 16.79 -19.48
N ASN A 51 -36.26 15.68 -19.67
CA ASN A 51 -36.73 15.26 -20.98
C ASN A 51 -37.69 16.28 -21.61
N GLU A 52 -38.58 16.85 -20.81
CA GLU A 52 -39.43 17.97 -21.24
C GLU A 52 -38.59 19.21 -21.59
N ALA A 53 -37.60 19.56 -20.75
CA ALA A 53 -36.71 20.68 -20.98
C ALA A 53 -35.92 20.56 -22.30
N LYS A 54 -35.40 19.36 -22.62
CA LYS A 54 -34.64 19.08 -23.85
C LYS A 54 -35.48 19.23 -25.12
N ALA A 55 -36.80 19.10 -25.02
CA ALA A 55 -37.76 19.22 -26.13
C ALA A 55 -38.20 20.66 -26.42
N LEU A 56 -37.86 21.63 -25.57
CA LEU A 56 -38.18 23.04 -25.79
C LEU A 56 -37.47 23.58 -27.04
N ALA A 57 -38.16 24.46 -27.77
CA ALA A 57 -37.68 24.99 -29.06
C ALA A 57 -36.63 26.10 -28.91
N ALA A 58 -36.71 26.92 -27.86
CA ALA A 58 -35.86 28.09 -27.67
C ALA A 58 -34.64 27.79 -26.77
N ASP A 59 -33.45 28.20 -27.20
CA ASP A 59 -32.18 28.01 -26.47
C ASP A 59 -32.25 28.56 -25.04
N GLN A 60 -32.74 29.80 -24.86
CA GLN A 60 -32.89 30.38 -23.52
C GLN A 60 -33.84 29.58 -22.62
N ALA A 61 -34.92 29.04 -23.19
CA ALA A 61 -35.90 28.27 -22.42
C ALA A 61 -35.31 26.94 -21.93
N VAL A 62 -34.53 26.28 -22.78
CA VAL A 62 -33.80 25.05 -22.44
C VAL A 62 -32.77 25.34 -21.34
N ALA A 63 -31.93 26.36 -21.53
CA ALA A 63 -30.89 26.73 -20.56
C ALA A 63 -31.48 27.10 -19.19
N ALA A 64 -32.58 27.86 -19.16
CA ALA A 64 -33.27 28.22 -17.93
C ALA A 64 -33.85 26.99 -17.21
N ARG A 65 -34.54 26.10 -17.93
CA ARG A 65 -35.18 24.92 -17.34
C ARG A 65 -34.15 23.90 -16.85
N VAL A 66 -33.07 23.66 -17.59
CA VAL A 66 -31.96 22.80 -17.17
C VAL A 66 -31.34 23.32 -15.86
N GLN A 67 -31.06 24.63 -15.76
CA GLN A 67 -30.53 25.24 -14.53
C GLN A 67 -31.49 25.09 -13.36
N GLN A 68 -32.80 25.29 -13.57
CA GLN A 68 -33.80 25.12 -12.51
C GLN A 68 -33.78 23.70 -11.91
N ILE A 69 -33.52 22.68 -12.73
CA ILE A 69 -33.51 21.27 -12.31
C ILE A 69 -32.17 20.86 -11.69
N LEU A 70 -31.04 21.29 -12.27
CA LEU A 70 -29.70 20.84 -11.88
C LEU A 70 -29.01 21.72 -10.83
N ASP A 71 -29.27 23.03 -10.78
CA ASP A 71 -28.66 23.94 -9.81
C ASP A 71 -28.93 23.56 -8.33
N PRO A 72 -30.10 23.01 -7.94
CA PRO A 72 -30.33 22.52 -6.58
C PRO A 72 -29.44 21.33 -6.18
N LEU A 73 -28.90 20.60 -7.15
CA LEU A 73 -28.02 19.46 -6.92
C LEU A 73 -26.54 19.85 -6.86
N CYS A 74 -26.24 21.14 -7.10
CA CYS A 74 -24.88 21.63 -7.16
C CYS A 74 -24.32 21.95 -5.77
N LEU A 75 -23.12 21.44 -5.48
CA LEU A 75 -22.33 21.78 -4.31
C LEU A 75 -21.82 23.23 -4.37
N ALA A 76 -21.37 23.65 -5.56
CA ALA A 76 -20.89 24.99 -5.84
C ALA A 76 -21.07 25.35 -7.32
N ALA A 77 -21.03 26.65 -7.62
CA ALA A 77 -20.86 27.18 -8.95
C ALA A 77 -19.45 27.77 -9.12
N VAL A 78 -18.80 27.45 -10.23
CA VAL A 78 -17.48 27.95 -10.61
C VAL A 78 -17.64 28.83 -11.83
N VAL A 79 -17.42 30.12 -11.67
CA VAL A 79 -17.43 31.11 -12.76
C VAL A 79 -16.01 31.34 -13.22
N LEU A 80 -15.70 31.01 -14.47
CA LEU A 80 -14.40 31.30 -15.07
C LEU A 80 -14.41 32.73 -15.63
N ASP A 81 -13.51 33.57 -15.15
CA ASP A 81 -13.36 34.92 -15.69
C ASP A 81 -12.67 34.91 -17.07
N ALA A 82 -12.46 36.09 -17.65
CA ALA A 82 -11.81 36.26 -18.95
C ALA A 82 -10.34 35.76 -18.98
N HIS A 83 -9.73 35.52 -17.81
CA HIS A 83 -8.38 34.97 -17.66
C HIS A 83 -8.41 33.49 -17.24
N HIS A 84 -9.57 32.84 -17.33
CA HIS A 84 -9.81 31.46 -16.88
C HIS A 84 -9.57 31.25 -15.37
N SER A 85 -9.55 32.33 -14.58
CA SER A 85 -9.44 32.24 -13.13
C SER A 85 -10.83 31.95 -12.53
N PRO A 86 -10.95 30.98 -11.62
CA PRO A 86 -12.24 30.59 -11.07
C PRO A 86 -12.67 31.50 -9.91
N VAL A 87 -13.93 31.93 -9.94
CA VAL A 87 -14.65 32.49 -8.80
C VAL A 87 -15.66 31.44 -8.34
N VAL A 88 -15.55 31.00 -7.08
CA VAL A 88 -16.33 29.89 -6.55
C VAL A 88 -17.42 30.42 -5.63
N ILE A 89 -18.67 30.08 -5.94
CA ILE A 89 -19.87 30.49 -5.22
C ILE A 89 -20.51 29.25 -4.61
N SER A 90 -20.64 29.22 -3.28
CA SER A 90 -21.39 28.19 -2.54
C SER A 90 -22.70 28.76 -2.01
N ARG A 91 -23.70 27.89 -1.83
CA ARG A 91 -24.90 28.25 -1.07
C ARG A 91 -24.57 28.24 0.41
N ASN A 92 -25.10 29.21 1.17
CA ASN A 92 -24.95 29.23 2.62
C ASN A 92 -25.92 28.26 3.31
N LEU A 93 -25.84 26.97 2.96
CA LEU A 93 -26.64 25.88 3.53
C LEU A 93 -25.71 24.71 3.87
N ALA A 94 -25.89 24.13 5.05
CA ALA A 94 -25.15 22.94 5.45
C ALA A 94 -25.51 21.74 4.56
N VAL A 95 -24.51 21.14 3.93
CA VAL A 95 -24.67 20.02 3.01
C VAL A 95 -24.73 18.70 3.79
N PRO A 96 -25.80 17.89 3.66
CA PRO A 96 -25.93 16.67 4.42
C PRO A 96 -25.03 15.56 3.87
N LEU A 97 -24.20 14.98 4.75
CA LEU A 97 -23.38 13.79 4.49
C LEU A 97 -23.74 12.66 5.47
N GLU A 98 -23.19 11.47 5.19
CA GLU A 98 -23.27 10.30 6.06
C GLU A 98 -21.84 9.81 6.35
N GLU A 99 -21.57 9.46 7.61
CA GLU A 99 -20.26 8.99 8.06
C GLU A 99 -19.85 7.72 7.30
N GLN A 100 -18.62 7.67 6.81
CA GLN A 100 -18.12 6.60 5.94
C GLN A 100 -18.83 6.51 4.57
N GLY A 101 -19.74 7.42 4.23
CA GLY A 101 -20.50 7.43 2.99
C GLY A 101 -19.97 8.42 1.97
N TRP A 102 -19.91 8.00 0.71
CA TRP A 102 -19.69 8.89 -0.44
C TRP A 102 -21.04 9.41 -0.94
N ARG A 103 -21.10 10.70 -1.23
CA ARG A 103 -22.25 11.36 -1.84
C ARG A 103 -21.84 12.12 -3.09
N THR A 104 -22.66 11.98 -4.11
CA THR A 104 -22.46 12.63 -5.41
C THR A 104 -23.17 13.96 -5.46
N PHE A 105 -22.47 14.99 -5.91
CA PHE A 105 -22.98 16.33 -6.15
C PHE A 105 -22.58 16.82 -7.54
N LEU A 106 -23.26 17.87 -8.01
CA LEU A 106 -22.87 18.57 -9.22
C LEU A 106 -21.98 19.78 -8.91
N ILE A 107 -21.17 20.19 -9.88
CA ILE A 107 -20.50 21.48 -9.93
C ILE A 107 -20.99 22.21 -11.17
N LYS A 108 -21.62 23.36 -10.98
CA LYS A 108 -22.01 24.22 -12.10
C LYS A 108 -20.77 24.95 -12.59
N VAL A 109 -20.49 24.92 -13.87
CA VAL A 109 -19.40 25.67 -14.50
C VAL A 109 -20.01 26.72 -15.42
N VAL A 110 -19.75 27.99 -15.11
CA VAL A 110 -20.10 29.13 -15.95
C VAL A 110 -18.83 29.54 -16.68
N ASN A 111 -18.78 29.30 -17.99
CA ASN A 111 -17.56 29.35 -18.78
C ASN A 111 -17.69 30.33 -19.97
N PRO A 112 -17.84 31.64 -19.70
CA PRO A 112 -17.98 32.66 -20.74
C PRO A 112 -16.70 32.81 -21.59
N ALA A 113 -15.56 32.35 -21.09
CA ALA A 113 -14.29 32.34 -21.81
C ALA A 113 -14.08 31.09 -22.69
N GLU A 114 -15.09 30.23 -22.82
CA GLU A 114 -15.08 29.01 -23.64
C GLU A 114 -13.85 28.11 -23.38
N SER A 115 -13.40 28.08 -22.12
CA SER A 115 -12.26 27.28 -21.69
C SER A 115 -12.46 25.82 -22.03
N ARG A 116 -11.39 25.20 -22.52
CA ARG A 116 -11.26 23.75 -22.73
C ARG A 116 -10.24 23.12 -21.78
N ALA A 117 -9.84 23.85 -20.74
CA ALA A 117 -8.97 23.30 -19.71
C ALA A 117 -9.70 22.21 -18.90
N ARG A 118 -8.94 21.33 -18.25
CA ARG A 118 -9.48 20.45 -17.22
C ARG A 118 -9.83 21.28 -15.99
N LEU A 119 -11.06 21.13 -15.48
CA LEU A 119 -11.43 21.67 -14.18
C LEU A 119 -10.83 20.76 -13.10
N ARG A 120 -10.01 21.33 -12.23
CA ARG A 120 -9.42 20.66 -11.09
C ARG A 120 -10.13 21.09 -9.83
N ILE A 121 -10.18 20.18 -8.86
CA ILE A 121 -10.67 20.45 -7.50
C ILE A 121 -9.62 20.00 -6.49
N ASP A 122 -9.47 20.75 -5.41
CA ASP A 122 -8.65 20.40 -4.26
C ASP A 122 -9.33 20.89 -2.98
N SER A 123 -8.92 20.32 -1.85
CA SER A 123 -9.27 20.78 -0.52
C SER A 123 -8.14 20.44 0.45
N PRO A 124 -7.67 21.40 1.27
CA PRO A 124 -6.77 21.11 2.40
C PRO A 124 -7.32 20.01 3.33
N ASN A 125 -8.65 19.97 3.51
CA ASN A 125 -9.34 18.93 4.29
C ASN A 125 -9.41 17.58 3.56
N GLY A 126 -9.26 17.60 2.24
CA GLY A 126 -9.27 16.46 1.32
C GLY A 126 -7.96 15.68 1.28
N ARG A 127 -6.84 16.31 1.66
CA ARG A 127 -5.49 15.76 1.52
C ARG A 127 -5.31 14.39 2.24
N PRO A 128 -4.40 13.52 1.75
CA PRO A 128 -4.16 12.20 2.36
C PRO A 128 -3.78 12.28 3.84
N LEU A 129 -4.18 11.30 4.65
CA LEU A 129 -3.76 11.22 6.06
C LEU A 129 -2.36 10.62 6.24
N ALA A 130 -1.97 9.70 5.34
CA ALA A 130 -0.64 9.12 5.34
C ALA A 130 0.41 10.23 5.21
N HIS A 131 1.46 10.18 6.03
CA HIS A 131 2.56 11.15 6.07
C HIS A 131 2.13 12.60 6.37
N SER A 132 0.92 12.82 6.89
CA SER A 132 0.47 14.16 7.28
C SER A 132 1.18 14.66 8.55
N PRO A 133 1.42 15.98 8.67
CA PRO A 133 1.83 16.57 9.94
C PRO A 133 0.80 16.28 11.04
N ALA A 134 1.29 16.12 12.28
CA ALA A 134 0.49 15.77 13.45
C ALA A 134 -0.75 16.67 13.63
N GLU A 135 -0.53 17.97 13.47
CA GLU A 135 -1.51 19.05 13.60
C GLU A 135 -2.59 19.02 12.51
N GLU A 136 -2.35 18.34 11.38
CA GLU A 136 -3.27 18.27 10.24
C GLU A 136 -4.15 17.01 10.24
N VAL A 137 -3.85 16.00 11.06
CA VAL A 137 -4.59 14.72 11.09
C VAL A 137 -6.10 14.92 11.34
N THR A 138 -6.44 15.90 12.20
CA THR A 138 -7.84 16.22 12.54
C THR A 138 -8.54 17.02 11.44
N SER A 139 -7.82 17.89 10.73
CA SER A 139 -8.39 18.74 9.68
C SER A 139 -8.62 17.99 8.37
N ARG A 140 -7.87 16.91 8.10
CA ARG A 140 -7.92 16.09 6.87
C ARG A 140 -9.03 15.02 6.85
N TRP A 141 -10.26 15.37 7.25
CA TRP A 141 -11.41 14.45 7.41
C TRP A 141 -12.22 14.16 6.13
N LEU A 142 -12.07 14.98 5.09
CA LEU A 142 -12.89 14.96 3.87
C LEU A 142 -12.27 14.03 2.81
N GLY A 143 -13.08 13.25 2.09
CA GLY A 143 -12.66 12.60 0.84
C GLY A 143 -13.28 13.33 -0.35
N LEU A 144 -12.53 13.45 -1.44
CA LEU A 144 -12.94 14.23 -2.62
C LEU A 144 -12.49 13.53 -3.89
N SER A 145 -13.38 13.43 -4.88
CA SER A 145 -13.04 12.89 -6.20
C SER A 145 -13.92 13.52 -7.28
N MET A 146 -13.32 14.03 -8.35
CA MET A 146 -14.05 14.51 -9.53
C MET A 146 -14.14 13.38 -10.55
N PHE A 147 -15.31 13.18 -11.15
CA PHE A 147 -15.48 12.19 -12.21
C PHE A 147 -15.03 12.75 -13.55
N ASP A 148 -13.88 12.27 -14.03
CA ASP A 148 -13.20 12.72 -15.25
C ASP A 148 -13.06 11.58 -16.28
N GLY A 149 -13.94 10.58 -16.19
CA GLY A 149 -14.01 9.44 -17.11
C GLY A 149 -15.18 9.51 -18.08
N GLN A 150 -15.19 8.60 -19.05
CA GLN A 150 -16.30 8.43 -20.00
C GLN A 150 -17.63 8.14 -19.27
N PRO A 151 -18.77 8.71 -19.70
CA PRO A 151 -19.01 9.44 -20.96
C PRO A 151 -18.72 10.95 -20.90
N LEU A 152 -18.21 11.45 -19.78
CA LEU A 152 -17.67 12.81 -19.71
C LEU A 152 -16.21 12.82 -20.18
N THR A 153 -15.67 14.01 -20.41
CA THR A 153 -14.25 14.19 -20.76
C THR A 153 -13.57 14.99 -19.66
N PRO A 154 -12.28 14.76 -19.34
CA PRO A 154 -11.56 15.55 -18.34
C PRO A 154 -11.54 17.05 -18.68
N ALA A 155 -11.40 17.40 -19.96
CA ALA A 155 -11.45 18.78 -20.43
C ALA A 155 -12.88 19.34 -20.45
N LEU A 156 -13.02 20.64 -20.15
CA LEU A 156 -14.23 21.43 -20.42
C LEU A 156 -14.56 21.45 -21.91
N THR A 157 -15.84 21.52 -22.24
CA THR A 157 -16.34 21.44 -23.62
C THR A 157 -16.23 22.76 -24.39
N GLY A 158 -15.94 23.86 -23.68
CA GLY A 158 -16.04 25.23 -24.20
C GLY A 158 -17.46 25.82 -24.13
N LEU A 159 -18.47 25.06 -23.66
CA LEU A 159 -19.84 25.57 -23.55
C LEU A 159 -19.94 26.65 -22.46
N PRO A 160 -20.73 27.72 -22.68
CA PRO A 160 -20.96 28.76 -21.66
C PRO A 160 -21.55 28.23 -20.34
N LEU A 161 -22.26 27.10 -20.38
CA LEU A 161 -22.77 26.38 -19.23
C LEU A 161 -22.45 24.89 -19.35
N GLU A 162 -21.86 24.34 -18.31
CA GLU A 162 -21.56 22.91 -18.21
C GLU A 162 -21.68 22.44 -16.74
N TYR A 163 -21.98 21.15 -16.52
CA TYR A 163 -22.03 20.55 -15.18
C TYR A 163 -21.01 19.42 -15.03
N ARG A 164 -20.31 19.41 -13.91
CA ARG A 164 -19.35 18.38 -13.53
C ARG A 164 -19.83 17.60 -12.32
N ILE A 165 -19.28 16.41 -12.10
CA ILE A 165 -19.67 15.53 -11.00
C ILE A 165 -18.52 15.47 -9.99
N VAL A 166 -18.85 15.67 -8.72
CA VAL A 166 -17.94 15.48 -7.60
C VAL A 166 -18.53 14.51 -6.59
N GLU A 167 -17.73 13.54 -6.14
CA GLU A 167 -18.05 12.69 -5.01
C GLU A 167 -17.36 13.26 -3.75
N VAL A 168 -18.13 13.37 -2.67
CA VAL A 168 -17.69 13.90 -1.38
C VAL A 168 -17.92 12.85 -0.31
N PHE A 169 -16.90 12.61 0.51
CA PHE A 169 -16.92 11.66 1.62
C PHE A 169 -16.61 12.35 2.94
N SER A 170 -17.18 11.84 4.03
CA SER A 170 -16.83 12.28 5.38
C SER A 170 -16.39 11.11 6.25
N ARG A 171 -15.18 11.21 6.81
CA ARG A 171 -14.67 10.25 7.80
C ARG A 171 -15.43 10.35 9.11
N ASP A 172 -15.80 11.58 9.50
CA ASP A 172 -16.20 11.94 10.86
C ASP A 172 -17.63 12.48 10.90
N VAL A 173 -18.39 12.09 11.92
CA VAL A 173 -19.71 12.67 12.24
C VAL A 173 -19.62 14.15 12.68
N GLY A 174 -20.72 14.88 12.53
CA GLY A 174 -20.91 16.22 13.08
C GLY A 174 -20.89 17.35 12.03
N GLU A 175 -20.97 18.58 12.52
CA GLU A 175 -20.86 19.78 11.69
C GLU A 175 -19.39 20.10 11.42
N ARG A 176 -19.01 20.24 10.15
CA ARG A 176 -17.64 20.56 9.75
C ARG A 176 -17.63 21.48 8.55
N LYS A 177 -16.60 22.33 8.47
CA LYS A 177 -16.38 23.22 7.34
C LYS A 177 -15.17 22.74 6.55
N ALA A 178 -15.29 22.71 5.23
CA ALA A 178 -14.16 22.42 4.34
C ALA A 178 -13.97 23.54 3.32
N ARG A 179 -12.71 23.86 3.05
CA ARG A 179 -12.31 24.76 1.97
C ARG A 179 -12.32 23.97 0.66
N MET A 180 -13.13 24.38 -0.31
CA MET A 180 -13.18 23.78 -1.65
C MET A 180 -12.55 24.74 -2.65
N GLU A 181 -11.54 24.26 -3.37
CA GLU A 181 -10.73 25.07 -4.27
C GLU A 181 -10.77 24.49 -5.66
N PHE A 182 -10.85 25.35 -6.67
CA PHE A 182 -10.91 24.98 -8.07
C PHE A 182 -9.83 25.71 -8.86
N SER A 183 -9.34 25.06 -9.92
CA SER A 183 -8.47 25.67 -10.93
C SER A 183 -8.78 25.12 -12.32
N ALA A 184 -8.60 25.92 -13.36
CA ALA A 184 -8.76 25.49 -14.75
C ALA A 184 -7.57 25.99 -15.60
N PRO A 185 -6.34 25.55 -15.30
CA PRO A 185 -5.15 26.06 -15.96
C PRO A 185 -5.17 25.73 -17.46
N VAL A 186 -5.02 26.75 -18.30
CA VAL A 186 -4.86 26.57 -19.75
C VAL A 186 -3.39 26.30 -20.04
N ALA A 187 -3.10 25.24 -20.80
CA ALA A 187 -1.74 24.92 -21.22
C ALA A 187 -1.17 26.07 -22.07
N GLY A 188 0.03 26.54 -21.74
CA GLY A 188 0.70 27.60 -22.48
C GLY A 188 1.21 27.11 -23.83
N SER A 189 0.78 27.76 -24.90
CA SER A 189 1.53 27.83 -26.15
C SER A 189 2.97 28.28 -25.88
N SER A 190 3.90 27.76 -26.68
CA SER A 190 5.30 28.14 -26.81
C SER A 190 5.72 29.52 -26.24
N ALA A 191 6.83 29.49 -25.49
CA ALA A 191 7.65 30.63 -25.07
C ALA A 191 6.95 31.71 -24.22
N GLY A 192 6.95 31.52 -22.88
CA GLY A 192 7.09 32.66 -21.96
C GLY A 192 6.16 32.77 -20.75
N VAL A 193 5.10 31.97 -20.59
CA VAL A 193 4.20 32.10 -19.43
C VAL A 193 4.46 30.99 -18.40
N ARG A 194 5.29 31.31 -17.40
CA ARG A 194 5.73 30.45 -16.27
C ARG A 194 4.65 30.18 -15.19
N ASN A 195 3.37 30.08 -15.54
CA ASN A 195 2.27 30.04 -14.55
C ASN A 195 1.40 28.78 -14.57
N SER A 196 1.55 27.86 -15.52
CA SER A 196 0.82 26.58 -15.46
C SER A 196 1.50 25.61 -14.49
N SER A 197 0.74 25.03 -13.58
CA SER A 197 1.24 23.91 -12.77
C SER A 197 1.37 22.61 -13.56
N ILE A 198 0.74 22.51 -14.74
CA ILE A 198 0.80 21.31 -15.58
C ILE A 198 2.15 21.29 -16.30
N ILE A 199 2.87 20.18 -16.14
CA ILE A 199 4.18 19.92 -16.75
C ILE A 199 4.00 19.12 -18.05
N ALA A 200 3.15 18.09 -18.02
CA ALA A 200 2.82 17.28 -19.19
C ALA A 200 1.37 16.77 -19.08
N ASP A 201 0.73 16.60 -20.24
CA ASP A 201 -0.62 16.07 -20.36
C ASP A 201 -0.67 15.09 -21.54
N TRP A 202 -1.16 13.88 -21.29
CA TRP A 202 -1.21 12.78 -22.25
C TRP A 202 -2.64 12.33 -22.45
N ARG A 203 -3.11 12.43 -23.70
CA ARG A 203 -4.44 12.01 -24.16
C ARG A 203 -4.29 10.95 -25.24
N PHE A 204 -5.13 9.93 -25.19
CA PHE A 204 -5.03 8.76 -26.06
C PHE A 204 -6.10 8.76 -27.15
N ASP A 205 -6.39 9.94 -27.71
CA ASP A 205 -7.43 10.11 -28.74
C ASP A 205 -7.02 9.45 -30.08
N HIS A 206 -5.72 9.39 -30.37
CA HIS A 206 -5.19 8.99 -31.68
C HIS A 206 -3.99 8.04 -31.60
N ASP A 207 -3.10 8.21 -30.63
CA ASP A 207 -1.86 7.44 -30.50
C ASP A 207 -1.43 7.29 -29.03
N LEU A 208 -0.28 6.64 -28.81
CA LEU A 208 0.27 6.37 -27.48
C LEU A 208 0.76 7.63 -26.73
N ALA A 209 0.65 8.82 -27.32
CA ALA A 209 1.07 10.10 -26.74
C ALA A 209 2.54 10.09 -26.22
N GLY A 210 3.44 9.36 -26.90
CA GLY A 210 4.84 9.26 -26.49
C GLY A 210 5.13 8.26 -25.36
N TRP A 211 4.14 7.47 -24.94
CA TRP A 211 4.38 6.29 -24.09
C TRP A 211 4.90 5.11 -24.91
N LYS A 212 5.83 4.35 -24.33
CA LYS A 212 6.47 3.18 -24.94
C LYS A 212 6.25 1.94 -24.09
N ALA A 213 5.91 0.84 -24.75
CA ALA A 213 5.96 -0.49 -24.15
C ALA A 213 7.43 -0.92 -24.04
N GLU A 214 7.88 -1.29 -22.84
CA GLU A 214 9.29 -1.65 -22.62
C GLU A 214 9.42 -3.13 -22.27
N ASN A 215 9.01 -3.55 -21.07
CA ASN A 215 9.14 -4.92 -20.61
C ASN A 215 7.77 -5.54 -20.35
N GLN A 216 7.56 -6.78 -20.82
CA GLN A 216 6.40 -7.62 -20.51
C GLN A 216 5.05 -6.89 -20.59
N VAL A 217 4.91 -5.92 -21.50
CA VAL A 217 3.71 -5.10 -21.64
C VAL A 217 3.38 -4.89 -23.11
N GLU A 218 2.09 -4.92 -23.42
CA GLU A 218 1.54 -4.57 -24.73
C GLU A 218 0.65 -3.33 -24.55
N LEU A 219 0.83 -2.33 -25.42
CA LEU A 219 0.06 -1.08 -25.42
C LEU A 219 -0.72 -0.93 -26.73
N GLN A 220 -1.99 -0.55 -26.62
CA GLN A 220 -2.85 -0.24 -27.76
C GLN A 220 -3.73 0.97 -27.43
N VAL A 221 -4.15 1.71 -28.44
CA VAL A 221 -5.10 2.82 -28.26
C VAL A 221 -6.41 2.47 -28.94
N ASN A 222 -7.48 2.38 -28.15
CA ASN A 222 -8.82 2.05 -28.63
C ASN A 222 -9.83 2.93 -27.86
N ASP A 223 -10.78 3.52 -28.59
CA ASP A 223 -11.88 4.32 -28.04
C ASP A 223 -11.44 5.49 -27.15
N GLY A 224 -10.35 6.18 -27.53
CA GLY A 224 -9.83 7.33 -26.78
C GLY A 224 -9.10 6.98 -25.48
N ALA A 225 -8.74 5.71 -25.27
CA ALA A 225 -8.06 5.23 -24.08
C ALA A 225 -6.87 4.33 -24.42
N LEU A 226 -5.85 4.38 -23.57
CA LEU A 226 -4.72 3.44 -23.59
C LEU A 226 -5.15 2.12 -22.96
N ARG A 227 -5.09 1.05 -23.76
CA ARG A 227 -5.26 -0.34 -23.34
C ARG A 227 -3.89 -0.93 -23.08
N LEU A 228 -3.67 -1.35 -21.85
CA LEU A 228 -2.44 -1.97 -21.42
C LEU A 228 -2.71 -3.43 -21.05
N ARG A 229 -1.84 -4.33 -21.50
CA ARG A 229 -1.80 -5.73 -21.09
C ARG A 229 -0.41 -6.10 -20.60
N GLY A 230 -0.27 -6.31 -19.30
CA GLY A 230 0.92 -6.90 -18.69
C GLY A 230 0.91 -8.41 -18.85
N THR A 231 2.00 -8.97 -19.39
CA THR A 231 2.11 -10.39 -19.76
C THR A 231 2.99 -11.21 -18.80
N GLY A 232 3.70 -10.55 -17.88
CA GLY A 232 4.60 -11.21 -16.93
C GLY A 232 4.58 -10.59 -15.53
N ILE A 233 5.68 -10.74 -14.81
CA ILE A 233 5.84 -10.34 -13.41
C ILE A 233 6.49 -8.96 -13.23
N ASP A 234 6.95 -8.33 -14.30
CA ASP A 234 7.52 -6.97 -14.34
C ASP A 234 7.06 -6.20 -15.61
N PRO A 235 5.74 -6.03 -15.84
CA PRO A 235 5.25 -5.21 -16.93
C PRO A 235 5.55 -3.72 -16.65
N PHE A 236 6.14 -2.99 -17.59
CA PHE A 236 6.28 -1.53 -17.45
C PHE A 236 6.32 -0.76 -18.78
N MET A 237 5.84 0.48 -18.70
CA MET A 237 5.86 1.45 -19.80
C MET A 237 6.57 2.74 -19.38
N THR A 238 7.16 3.45 -20.35
CA THR A 238 7.95 4.66 -20.08
C THR A 238 7.51 5.82 -20.96
N THR A 239 7.82 7.03 -20.51
CA THR A 239 7.80 8.24 -21.34
C THR A 239 8.93 9.18 -20.96
N THR A 240 9.34 10.02 -21.89
CA THR A 240 10.35 11.06 -21.70
C THR A 240 9.68 12.42 -21.85
N LEU A 241 9.94 13.33 -20.93
CA LEU A 241 9.45 14.68 -21.00
C LEU A 241 10.15 15.42 -22.16
N PRO A 242 9.42 16.25 -22.92
CA PRO A 242 10.01 17.02 -24.01
C PRO A 242 11.04 18.03 -23.51
N GLU A 243 10.85 18.56 -22.30
CA GLU A 243 11.80 19.42 -21.59
C GLU A 243 11.92 18.95 -20.12
N PRO A 244 13.11 19.06 -19.51
CA PRO A 244 13.30 18.73 -18.10
C PRO A 244 12.43 19.63 -17.19
N ALA A 245 11.67 19.02 -16.29
CA ALA A 245 10.95 19.75 -15.27
C ALA A 245 11.92 20.14 -14.13
N ARG A 246 11.71 21.32 -13.54
CA ARG A 246 12.57 21.83 -12.47
C ARG A 246 12.34 21.06 -11.18
N PRO A 247 13.38 20.89 -10.34
CA PRO A 247 13.28 20.30 -9.01
C PRO A 247 12.06 20.79 -8.23
N GLY A 248 11.39 19.87 -7.55
CA GLY A 248 10.18 20.20 -6.81
C GLY A 248 9.31 19.00 -6.46
N ASN A 249 8.10 19.31 -6.01
CA ASN A 249 7.06 18.35 -5.66
C ASN A 249 6.13 18.15 -6.86
N TYR A 250 5.94 16.92 -7.28
CA TYR A 250 5.11 16.53 -8.42
C TYR A 250 3.94 15.67 -7.99
N VAL A 251 2.90 15.62 -8.83
CA VAL A 251 1.83 14.63 -8.76
C VAL A 251 1.56 14.12 -10.15
N LEU A 252 1.70 12.80 -10.34
CA LEU A 252 1.23 12.11 -11.52
C LEU A 252 -0.22 11.66 -11.30
N ARG A 253 -1.11 12.08 -12.18
CA ARG A 253 -2.54 11.74 -12.13
C ARG A 253 -2.92 10.92 -13.34
N PHE A 254 -3.78 9.93 -13.14
CA PHE A 254 -4.37 9.23 -14.27
C PHE A 254 -5.75 8.67 -13.90
N TRP A 255 -6.68 8.74 -14.86
CA TRP A 255 -7.97 8.08 -14.73
C TRP A 255 -7.88 6.70 -15.37
N ALA A 256 -8.10 5.66 -14.57
CA ALA A 256 -7.89 4.30 -15.03
C ALA A 256 -8.85 3.29 -14.41
N LYS A 257 -8.98 2.16 -15.10
CA LYS A 257 -9.60 0.92 -14.62
C LYS A 257 -8.61 -0.21 -14.76
N ALA A 258 -8.23 -0.81 -13.63
CA ALA A 258 -7.52 -2.07 -13.62
C ALA A 258 -8.52 -3.24 -13.56
N GLU A 259 -8.22 -4.36 -14.20
CA GLU A 259 -9.01 -5.59 -14.03
C GLU A 259 -8.54 -6.43 -12.84
N GLU A 260 -7.26 -6.30 -12.46
CA GLU A 260 -6.63 -7.02 -11.36
C GLU A 260 -6.16 -6.06 -10.27
N SER A 261 -6.34 -6.46 -9.01
CA SER A 261 -5.83 -5.71 -7.86
C SER A 261 -4.35 -5.99 -7.65
N GLY A 262 -3.63 -5.11 -6.96
CA GLY A 262 -2.23 -5.32 -6.66
C GLY A 262 -1.55 -4.03 -6.22
N PHE A 263 -0.27 -3.92 -6.53
CA PHE A 263 0.53 -2.73 -6.29
C PHE A 263 1.18 -2.32 -7.60
N GLY A 264 1.01 -1.04 -7.95
CA GLY A 264 1.74 -0.41 -9.03
C GLY A 264 2.95 0.34 -8.48
N GLN A 265 3.89 0.63 -9.36
CA GLN A 265 5.08 1.40 -9.06
C GLN A 265 5.25 2.53 -10.07
N ILE A 266 5.73 3.67 -9.59
CA ILE A 266 6.19 4.77 -10.43
C ILE A 266 7.68 4.93 -10.19
N PHE A 267 8.46 4.83 -11.26
CA PHE A 267 9.87 5.22 -11.24
C PHE A 267 10.06 6.50 -12.04
N TRP A 268 11.11 7.25 -11.73
CA TRP A 268 11.49 8.43 -12.49
C TRP A 268 13.00 8.59 -12.58
N TRP A 269 13.45 9.39 -13.54
CA TRP A 269 14.86 9.72 -13.70
C TRP A 269 15.04 11.21 -14.00
N THR A 270 16.20 11.71 -13.62
CA THR A 270 16.57 13.13 -13.74
C THR A 270 17.75 13.31 -14.67
N GLN A 271 18.06 14.55 -15.05
CA GLN A 271 19.31 14.84 -15.77
C GLN A 271 20.54 14.41 -14.96
N GLU A 272 20.47 14.56 -13.64
CA GLU A 272 21.52 14.24 -12.68
C GLU A 272 21.64 12.72 -12.45
N ARG A 273 20.54 11.97 -12.58
CA ARG A 273 20.48 10.52 -12.45
C ARG A 273 19.70 9.92 -13.63
N PRO A 274 20.36 9.68 -14.77
CA PRO A 274 19.70 9.37 -16.05
C PRO A 274 19.26 7.91 -16.19
N GLN A 275 19.13 7.17 -15.09
CA GLN A 275 18.67 5.78 -15.08
C GLN A 275 17.57 5.59 -14.03
N PRO A 276 16.50 4.84 -14.34
CA PRO A 276 15.55 4.41 -13.34
C PRO A 276 16.23 3.37 -12.43
N ASP A 277 16.24 3.63 -11.13
CA ASP A 277 16.70 2.66 -10.12
C ASP A 277 15.83 2.74 -8.86
N GLY A 278 16.12 1.87 -7.88
CA GLY A 278 15.34 1.78 -6.65
C GLY A 278 15.35 3.03 -5.76
N GLY A 279 16.18 4.04 -6.06
CA GLY A 279 16.21 5.29 -5.30
C GLY A 279 15.16 6.31 -5.74
N HIS A 280 14.56 6.16 -6.93
CA HIS A 280 13.51 7.04 -7.46
C HIS A 280 12.26 6.21 -7.76
N LEU A 281 11.56 5.82 -6.69
CA LEU A 281 10.43 4.91 -6.73
C LEU A 281 9.36 5.33 -5.72
N VAL A 282 8.09 5.25 -6.13
CA VAL A 282 6.95 5.27 -5.22
C VAL A 282 5.96 4.16 -5.58
N THR A 283 5.43 3.47 -4.59
CA THR A 283 4.43 2.41 -4.75
C THR A 283 3.02 2.96 -4.52
N PHE A 284 2.02 2.36 -5.17
CA PHE A 284 0.62 2.70 -4.97
C PHE A 284 -0.28 1.48 -5.08
N SER A 285 -1.41 1.48 -4.37
CA SER A 285 -2.37 0.37 -4.43
C SER A 285 -3.22 0.43 -5.70
N VAL A 286 -3.49 -0.72 -6.29
CA VAL A 286 -4.32 -0.89 -7.48
C VAL A 286 -5.64 -1.56 -7.11
N GLU A 287 -6.75 -0.90 -7.43
CA GLU A 287 -8.10 -1.42 -7.20
C GLU A 287 -8.66 -2.05 -8.48
N ALA A 288 -9.14 -3.29 -8.39
CA ALA A 288 -9.74 -4.00 -9.51
C ALA A 288 -11.18 -3.55 -9.76
N GLY A 289 -11.57 -3.51 -11.04
CA GLY A 289 -12.95 -3.45 -11.49
C GLY A 289 -13.60 -2.06 -11.46
N ARG A 290 -12.97 -1.05 -10.85
CA ARG A 290 -13.49 0.30 -10.73
C ARG A 290 -12.69 1.30 -11.56
N GLN A 291 -13.38 2.18 -12.28
CA GLN A 291 -12.77 3.39 -12.85
C GLN A 291 -12.59 4.44 -11.75
N MET A 292 -11.37 4.96 -11.61
CA MET A 292 -11.07 5.97 -10.61
C MET A 292 -9.87 6.82 -10.99
N LEU A 293 -9.74 7.95 -10.29
CA LEU A 293 -8.56 8.80 -10.32
C LEU A 293 -7.48 8.20 -9.40
N TYR A 294 -6.30 8.00 -9.96
CA TYR A 294 -5.06 7.78 -9.21
C TYR A 294 -4.31 9.12 -9.12
N GLU A 295 -3.81 9.45 -7.92
CA GLU A 295 -2.99 10.64 -7.67
C GLU A 295 -1.73 10.22 -6.91
N ILE A 296 -0.59 10.22 -7.59
CA ILE A 296 0.67 9.69 -7.08
C ILE A 296 1.64 10.85 -6.86
N PRO A 297 1.80 11.35 -5.60
CA PRO A 297 2.78 12.38 -5.29
C PRO A 297 4.20 11.81 -5.22
N PHE A 298 5.17 12.57 -5.70
CA PHE A 298 6.60 12.28 -5.57
C PHE A 298 7.41 13.59 -5.66
N SER A 299 8.67 13.58 -5.25
CA SER A 299 9.53 14.78 -5.24
C SER A 299 10.95 14.43 -5.64
N ASP A 300 11.66 15.39 -6.23
CA ASP A 300 13.08 15.25 -6.58
C ASP A 300 13.80 16.59 -6.51
N GLU A 301 15.09 16.55 -6.14
CA GLU A 301 15.99 17.71 -6.12
C GLU A 301 16.69 17.93 -7.47
N GLY A 302 16.61 16.97 -8.39
CA GLY A 302 17.09 17.02 -9.76
C GLY A 302 16.02 17.39 -10.78
N HIS A 303 16.45 17.62 -12.01
CA HIS A 303 15.59 17.99 -13.13
C HIS A 303 14.93 16.74 -13.72
N LEU A 304 13.64 16.56 -13.47
CA LEU A 304 12.88 15.39 -13.93
C LEU A 304 12.85 15.32 -15.46
N THR A 305 13.18 14.16 -16.03
CA THR A 305 13.26 13.97 -17.49
C THR A 305 12.40 12.83 -18.01
N GLY A 306 11.96 11.91 -17.16
CA GLY A 306 11.04 10.87 -17.60
C GLY A 306 10.48 10.03 -16.46
N ILE A 307 9.49 9.24 -16.82
CA ILE A 307 8.64 8.48 -15.91
C ILE A 307 8.46 7.08 -16.47
N ARG A 308 8.45 6.10 -15.56
CA ARG A 308 8.11 4.70 -15.79
C ARG A 308 6.89 4.36 -14.92
N ILE A 309 5.88 3.73 -15.51
CA ILE A 309 4.71 3.18 -14.82
C ILE A 309 4.74 1.68 -14.91
N ASP A 310 4.71 1.04 -13.75
CA ASP A 310 4.57 -0.39 -13.58
C ASP A 310 3.14 -0.64 -13.07
N PRO A 311 2.21 -1.09 -13.92
CA PRO A 311 0.81 -1.23 -13.55
C PRO A 311 0.55 -2.31 -12.49
N ASN A 312 1.42 -3.32 -12.37
CA ASN A 312 1.33 -4.39 -11.38
C ASN A 312 2.61 -5.26 -11.37
N GLY A 313 2.90 -5.97 -10.28
CA GLY A 313 3.95 -7.00 -10.22
C GLY A 313 3.53 -8.38 -10.75
N LYS A 314 2.51 -8.44 -11.63
CA LYS A 314 1.92 -9.67 -12.17
C LYS A 314 1.14 -9.38 -13.46
N PRO A 315 0.72 -10.42 -14.22
CA PRO A 315 -0.10 -10.20 -15.41
C PRO A 315 -1.37 -9.42 -15.07
N CYS A 316 -1.64 -8.38 -15.85
CA CYS A 316 -2.73 -7.45 -15.58
C CYS A 316 -3.29 -6.81 -16.86
N ARG A 317 -4.48 -6.24 -16.76
CA ARG A 317 -5.11 -5.44 -17.81
C ARG A 317 -5.59 -4.12 -17.25
N TRP A 318 -5.32 -3.07 -18.01
CA TRP A 318 -5.65 -1.71 -17.65
C TRP A 318 -6.27 -0.97 -18.83
N GLN A 319 -7.25 -0.13 -18.53
CA GLN A 319 -7.70 0.96 -19.38
C GLN A 319 -7.29 2.26 -18.69
N ILE A 320 -6.51 3.10 -19.37
CA ILE A 320 -6.11 4.42 -18.89
C ILE A 320 -6.69 5.45 -19.86
N ASP A 321 -7.62 6.27 -19.38
CA ASP A 321 -8.30 7.26 -20.22
C ASP A 321 -7.39 8.48 -20.46
N TRP A 322 -6.56 8.83 -19.48
CA TRP A 322 -5.60 9.93 -19.59
C TRP A 322 -4.54 9.91 -18.47
N ILE A 323 -3.44 10.64 -18.70
CA ILE A 323 -2.36 10.84 -17.71
C ILE A 323 -1.96 12.34 -17.69
N GLU A 324 -1.74 12.92 -16.52
CA GLU A 324 -1.31 14.31 -16.31
C GLU A 324 -0.18 14.36 -15.27
N LEU A 325 0.89 15.09 -15.55
CA LEU A 325 1.95 15.41 -14.59
C LEU A 325 1.86 16.90 -14.23
N ALA A 326 1.82 17.22 -12.94
CA ALA A 326 1.75 18.60 -12.47
C ALA A 326 2.57 18.84 -11.20
N ASN A 327 2.93 20.11 -10.94
CA ASN A 327 3.47 20.54 -9.65
C ASN A 327 2.43 20.39 -8.53
N ALA A 328 2.84 19.81 -7.40
CA ALA A 328 1.99 19.45 -6.27
C ALA A 328 1.46 20.66 -5.50
N GLU A 329 2.23 21.74 -5.40
CA GLU A 329 1.86 22.95 -4.64
C GLU A 329 0.74 23.76 -5.30
N GLY A 330 0.30 23.36 -6.50
CA GLY A 330 -0.67 24.12 -7.28
C GLY A 330 -0.05 25.39 -7.84
N GLY A 331 -0.52 25.82 -9.02
CA GLY A 331 -0.09 27.09 -9.60
C GLY A 331 -0.73 28.28 -8.88
N LYS A 332 -0.38 29.50 -9.28
CA LYS A 332 -1.22 30.67 -8.99
C LYS A 332 -2.54 30.53 -9.75
N GLY A 333 -3.67 30.96 -9.17
CA GLY A 333 -4.98 30.95 -9.86
C GLY A 333 -5.99 29.93 -9.35
N TRP A 334 -5.88 29.46 -8.11
CA TRP A 334 -6.97 28.75 -7.44
C TRP A 334 -7.97 29.75 -6.87
N GLY A 335 -9.25 29.47 -7.09
CA GLY A 335 -10.38 30.14 -6.45
C GLY A 335 -11.05 29.19 -5.50
N GLY A 336 -11.54 29.66 -4.36
CA GLY A 336 -12.16 28.77 -3.39
C GLY A 336 -13.18 29.44 -2.48
N THR A 337 -14.02 28.61 -1.90
CA THR A 337 -15.02 28.99 -0.90
C THR A 337 -15.07 27.95 0.20
N ASP A 338 -15.59 28.34 1.35
CA ASP A 338 -15.86 27.38 2.41
C ASP A 338 -17.27 26.84 2.28
N ILE A 339 -17.41 25.53 2.50
CA ILE A 339 -18.70 24.83 2.49
C ILE A 339 -18.88 24.14 3.85
N SER A 340 -20.02 24.36 4.46
CA SER A 340 -20.43 23.68 5.69
C SER A 340 -21.10 22.35 5.35
N PHE A 341 -20.73 21.30 6.08
CA PHE A 341 -21.27 19.95 5.97
C PHE A 341 -21.87 19.53 7.31
N GLN A 342 -23.01 18.84 7.25
CA GLN A 342 -23.63 18.19 8.39
C GLN A 342 -23.59 16.67 8.17
N THR A 343 -22.64 16.00 8.81
CA THR A 343 -22.50 14.54 8.70
C THR A 343 -23.31 13.84 9.78
N ARG A 344 -24.19 12.92 9.38
CA ARG A 344 -24.93 12.03 10.29
C ARG A 344 -24.16 10.72 10.50
N PRO A 345 -24.26 10.06 11.66
CA PRO A 345 -23.64 8.77 11.87
C PRO A 345 -24.25 7.71 10.96
N SER A 346 -23.44 6.79 10.45
CA SER A 346 -23.92 5.63 9.69
C SER A 346 -24.16 4.42 10.60
N ASN A 347 -24.44 3.26 10.01
CA ASN A 347 -24.93 2.09 10.75
C ASN A 347 -23.77 1.30 11.36
N LEU A 348 -23.98 0.79 12.58
CA LEU A 348 -22.99 -0.02 13.28
C LEU A 348 -23.02 -1.46 12.75
N VAL A 349 -21.88 -2.00 12.39
CA VAL A 349 -21.70 -3.40 11.98
C VAL A 349 -20.80 -4.10 12.99
N THR A 350 -21.30 -5.15 13.64
CA THR A 350 -20.56 -5.92 14.64
C THR A 350 -19.97 -7.18 14.01
N PHE A 351 -18.69 -7.46 14.29
CA PHE A 351 -18.03 -8.68 13.83
C PHE A 351 -18.20 -9.78 14.86
N ARG A 352 -18.68 -10.95 14.42
CA ARG A 352 -18.78 -12.17 15.23
C ARG A 352 -17.79 -13.19 14.68
N VAL A 353 -16.72 -13.43 15.42
CA VAL A 353 -15.55 -14.17 14.90
C VAL A 353 -15.17 -15.31 15.83
N SER A 354 -15.23 -16.53 15.33
CA SER A 354 -14.93 -17.74 16.11
C SER A 354 -13.94 -18.67 15.38
N ASP A 355 -13.02 -19.28 16.14
CA ASP A 355 -12.00 -20.23 15.68
C ASP A 355 -11.98 -21.49 16.56
N ASP A 356 -11.45 -22.60 16.07
CA ASP A 356 -11.67 -23.94 16.64
C ASP A 356 -11.08 -24.16 18.07
N PRO A 357 -11.83 -24.78 19.00
CA PRO A 357 -13.29 -24.95 18.99
C PRO A 357 -13.99 -23.72 19.59
N ASP A 358 -14.69 -22.96 18.73
CA ASP A 358 -15.57 -21.83 19.03
C ASP A 358 -15.02 -20.76 20.01
N ARG A 359 -13.71 -20.52 19.98
CA ARG A 359 -13.04 -19.45 20.72
C ARG A 359 -13.14 -18.12 19.95
N PRO A 360 -13.37 -16.99 20.63
CA PRO A 360 -13.26 -15.66 20.04
C PRO A 360 -11.91 -15.49 19.31
N ALA A 361 -11.96 -14.99 18.09
CA ALA A 361 -10.79 -14.86 17.26
C ALA A 361 -10.71 -13.49 16.59
N MET A 362 -9.61 -13.26 15.87
CA MET A 362 -9.37 -12.09 15.05
C MET A 362 -9.20 -12.50 13.60
N ALA A 363 -9.72 -11.73 12.66
CA ALA A 363 -9.62 -12.07 11.25
C ALA A 363 -9.40 -10.82 10.40
N ALA A 364 -8.90 -11.06 9.19
CA ALA A 364 -8.83 -10.08 8.12
C ALA A 364 -10.17 -9.98 7.40
N PHE A 365 -10.62 -8.75 7.12
CA PHE A 365 -11.86 -8.46 6.40
C PHE A 365 -11.60 -7.44 5.29
N GLU A 366 -11.85 -7.80 4.04
CA GLU A 366 -11.94 -6.87 2.91
C GLU A 366 -13.42 -6.63 2.62
N ILE A 367 -13.87 -5.37 2.76
CA ILE A 367 -15.28 -4.97 2.60
C ILE A 367 -15.40 -4.10 1.36
N THR A 368 -16.19 -4.53 0.38
CA THR A 368 -16.42 -3.77 -0.87
C THR A 368 -17.90 -3.60 -1.15
N ASP A 369 -18.31 -2.42 -1.64
CA ASP A 369 -19.68 -2.23 -2.15
C ASP A 369 -19.87 -2.80 -3.56
N GLU A 370 -21.07 -2.66 -4.13
CA GLU A 370 -21.43 -3.11 -5.48
C GLU A 370 -20.62 -2.43 -6.60
N THR A 371 -19.97 -1.29 -6.31
CA THR A 371 -19.09 -0.56 -7.25
C THR A 371 -17.61 -0.94 -7.10
N GLY A 372 -17.30 -1.85 -6.17
CA GLY A 372 -15.94 -2.32 -5.88
C GLY A 372 -15.16 -1.43 -4.91
N ARG A 373 -15.77 -0.37 -4.35
CA ARG A 373 -15.10 0.56 -3.44
C ARG A 373 -14.86 -0.09 -2.08
N VAL A 374 -13.65 0.08 -1.55
CA VAL A 374 -13.22 -0.49 -0.26
C VAL A 374 -13.65 0.38 0.93
N TYR A 375 -14.12 -0.26 2.01
CA TYR A 375 -14.51 0.39 3.26
C TYR A 375 -13.71 -0.13 4.47
N PRO A 376 -13.27 0.77 5.39
CA PRO A 376 -13.19 2.23 5.23
C PRO A 376 -12.30 2.63 4.04
N PRO A 377 -12.49 3.81 3.43
CA PRO A 377 -11.62 4.28 2.35
C PRO A 377 -10.16 4.38 2.80
N GLN A 378 -9.28 3.72 2.05
CA GLN A 378 -7.86 3.55 2.38
C GLN A 378 -7.14 4.87 2.69
N ASN A 379 -7.34 5.89 1.85
CA ASN A 379 -6.72 7.23 1.98
C ASN A 379 -7.13 7.99 3.26
N LYS A 380 -8.16 7.52 3.97
CA LYS A 380 -8.67 8.12 5.22
C LYS A 380 -8.56 7.20 6.43
N ARG A 381 -7.77 6.12 6.33
CA ARG A 381 -7.48 5.23 7.45
C ARG A 381 -6.33 5.76 8.32
N LEU A 382 -6.47 5.54 9.62
CA LEU A 382 -5.40 5.64 10.61
C LEU A 382 -5.24 4.28 11.27
N ALA A 383 -4.12 4.08 11.99
CA ALA A 383 -3.99 2.94 12.89
C ALA A 383 -5.27 2.82 13.73
N PRO A 384 -5.90 1.64 13.77
CA PRO A 384 -5.30 0.35 13.43
C PRO A 384 -5.47 -0.17 11.99
N ASP A 385 -6.21 0.57 11.18
CA ASP A 385 -6.49 0.19 9.80
C ASP A 385 -5.42 0.81 8.92
N PHE A 386 -4.56 -0.01 8.32
CA PHE A 386 -3.45 0.53 7.53
C PHE A 386 -3.94 1.00 6.17
N PHE A 387 -3.53 2.21 5.78
CA PHE A 387 -3.99 2.87 4.55
C PHE A 387 -3.55 2.13 3.29
N PHE A 388 -2.42 1.42 3.34
CA PHE A 388 -1.88 0.66 2.21
C PHE A 388 -2.45 -0.76 2.09
N GLN A 389 -3.28 -1.20 3.04
CA GLN A 389 -3.95 -2.50 3.01
C GLN A 389 -5.40 -2.36 2.57
N ARG A 390 -5.91 -3.35 1.84
CA ARG A 390 -7.34 -3.43 1.50
C ARG A 390 -8.14 -3.95 2.69
N GLN A 391 -7.64 -5.00 3.32
CA GLN A 391 -8.23 -5.59 4.50
C GLN A 391 -8.09 -4.69 5.73
N ILE A 392 -8.98 -4.90 6.70
CA ILE A 392 -8.87 -4.45 8.09
C ILE A 392 -8.90 -5.67 9.00
N TYR A 393 -8.46 -5.51 10.25
CA TYR A 393 -8.48 -6.59 11.23
C TYR A 393 -9.49 -6.31 12.33
N ARG A 394 -10.39 -7.26 12.55
CA ARG A 394 -11.41 -7.17 13.60
C ARG A 394 -11.49 -8.44 14.42
N GLY A 395 -11.66 -8.27 15.73
CA GLY A 395 -11.96 -9.32 16.69
C GLY A 395 -13.46 -9.54 16.89
N ASP A 396 -13.81 -10.64 17.55
CA ASP A 396 -15.18 -10.87 18.02
C ASP A 396 -15.68 -9.72 18.91
N GLY A 397 -16.88 -9.21 18.59
CA GLY A 397 -17.52 -8.09 19.28
C GLY A 397 -17.03 -6.69 18.86
N GLU A 398 -15.97 -6.58 18.06
CA GLU A 398 -15.55 -5.28 17.52
C GLU A 398 -16.52 -4.79 16.44
N THR A 399 -16.45 -3.49 16.13
CA THR A 399 -17.42 -2.85 15.25
C THR A 399 -16.78 -1.98 14.16
N LEU A 400 -17.54 -1.74 13.10
CA LEU A 400 -17.25 -0.75 12.06
C LEU A 400 -18.53 0.04 11.73
N ARG A 401 -18.39 1.26 11.23
CA ARG A 401 -19.49 2.05 10.69
C ARG A 401 -19.57 1.88 9.17
N LEU A 402 -20.74 1.52 8.65
CA LEU A 402 -21.01 1.44 7.21
C LEU A 402 -22.31 2.19 6.86
N PRO A 403 -22.34 2.92 5.74
CA PRO A 403 -23.59 3.43 5.16
C PRO A 403 -24.59 2.31 4.88
N ALA A 404 -25.85 2.68 4.70
CA ALA A 404 -26.83 1.73 4.19
C ALA A 404 -26.44 1.29 2.77
N GLY A 405 -26.45 -0.02 2.51
CA GLY A 405 -25.96 -0.56 1.25
C GLY A 405 -25.78 -2.07 1.24
N LYS A 406 -25.36 -2.58 0.09
CA LYS A 406 -24.97 -3.98 -0.10
C LYS A 406 -23.46 -4.07 -0.24
N TYR A 407 -22.89 -5.03 0.47
CA TYR A 407 -21.46 -5.23 0.55
C TYR A 407 -21.11 -6.70 0.33
N THR A 408 -19.90 -6.92 -0.18
CA THR A 408 -19.23 -8.21 -0.18
C THR A 408 -18.09 -8.15 0.83
N VAL A 409 -18.05 -9.11 1.75
CA VAL A 409 -17.04 -9.19 2.81
C VAL A 409 -16.20 -10.45 2.61
N LYS A 410 -14.95 -10.30 2.18
CA LYS A 410 -13.98 -11.40 2.13
C LYS A 410 -13.28 -11.51 3.48
N CYS A 411 -13.24 -12.72 4.03
CA CYS A 411 -12.76 -13.02 5.37
C CYS A 411 -11.64 -14.05 5.31
N SER A 412 -10.57 -13.88 6.10
CA SER A 412 -9.50 -14.88 6.26
C SER A 412 -8.84 -14.79 7.63
N ARG A 413 -8.19 -15.88 8.07
CA ARG A 413 -7.33 -15.91 9.26
C ARG A 413 -6.04 -16.67 8.97
N GLY A 414 -5.07 -15.99 8.34
CA GLY A 414 -3.84 -16.61 7.87
C GLY A 414 -4.02 -17.65 6.75
N PRO A 415 -2.92 -18.11 6.13
CA PRO A 415 -2.91 -19.10 5.06
C PRO A 415 -3.37 -20.50 5.50
N GLU A 416 -3.35 -20.82 6.80
CA GLU A 416 -3.80 -22.10 7.38
C GLU A 416 -5.34 -22.21 7.48
N SER A 417 -6.06 -21.17 7.05
CA SER A 417 -7.52 -21.12 6.96
C SER A 417 -8.01 -21.08 5.50
N ILE A 418 -9.26 -21.49 5.30
CA ILE A 418 -9.97 -21.33 4.04
C ILE A 418 -10.68 -19.97 4.06
N PRO A 419 -10.35 -19.04 3.12
CA PRO A 419 -11.05 -17.78 3.02
C PRO A 419 -12.54 -17.97 2.71
N ALA A 420 -13.38 -17.08 3.22
CA ALA A 420 -14.82 -17.06 2.98
C ALA A 420 -15.26 -15.72 2.40
N THR A 421 -16.33 -15.72 1.62
CA THR A 421 -16.96 -14.49 1.12
C THR A 421 -18.40 -14.45 1.61
N ILE A 422 -18.77 -13.36 2.28
CA ILE A 422 -20.06 -13.19 2.93
C ILE A 422 -20.77 -11.97 2.30
N PRO A 423 -22.00 -12.12 1.77
CA PRO A 423 -22.81 -10.97 1.41
C PRO A 423 -23.34 -10.29 2.69
N LEU A 424 -23.24 -8.96 2.75
CA LEU A 424 -23.72 -8.16 3.86
C LEU A 424 -24.70 -7.10 3.33
N VAL A 425 -25.87 -6.99 3.96
CA VAL A 425 -26.83 -5.93 3.68
C VAL A 425 -26.96 -5.07 4.94
N VAL A 426 -26.65 -3.79 4.81
CA VAL A 426 -26.75 -2.80 5.89
C VAL A 426 -28.00 -1.96 5.63
N GLY A 427 -28.99 -2.09 6.50
CA GLY A 427 -30.23 -1.31 6.47
C GLY A 427 -30.21 -0.16 7.48
N ALA A 428 -31.38 0.22 7.99
CA ALA A 428 -31.48 1.14 9.13
C ALA A 428 -31.27 0.36 10.45
N GLY A 429 -30.16 0.62 11.14
CA GLY A 429 -29.85 0.01 12.43
C GLY A 429 -28.66 -0.96 12.41
N PRO A 430 -28.35 -1.60 13.54
CA PRO A 430 -27.18 -2.46 13.66
C PRO A 430 -27.25 -3.70 12.75
N ALA A 431 -26.11 -4.07 12.17
CA ALA A 431 -25.93 -5.31 11.42
C ALA A 431 -24.79 -6.14 12.02
N GLU A 432 -24.68 -7.42 11.64
CA GLU A 432 -23.60 -8.31 12.07
C GLU A 432 -22.96 -9.04 10.89
N VAL A 433 -21.65 -9.31 10.99
CA VAL A 433 -20.91 -10.19 10.08
C VAL A 433 -20.45 -11.40 10.89
N HIS A 434 -20.90 -12.59 10.51
CA HIS A 434 -20.53 -13.84 11.19
C HIS A 434 -19.47 -14.61 10.40
N TYR A 435 -18.26 -14.73 10.95
CA TYR A 435 -17.18 -15.51 10.35
C TYR A 435 -16.71 -16.61 11.30
N ARG A 436 -16.92 -17.86 10.88
CA ARG A 436 -16.35 -19.05 11.53
C ARG A 436 -15.15 -19.52 10.73
N VAL A 437 -13.99 -19.54 11.36
CA VAL A 437 -12.72 -19.92 10.71
C VAL A 437 -12.76 -21.40 10.35
N ALA A 438 -12.57 -21.69 9.06
CA ALA A 438 -12.42 -23.05 8.56
C ALA A 438 -10.93 -23.36 8.39
N ARG A 439 -10.31 -24.00 9.40
CA ARG A 439 -8.90 -24.41 9.33
C ARG A 439 -8.74 -25.67 8.48
N TRP A 440 -7.78 -25.65 7.55
CA TRP A 440 -7.33 -26.89 6.91
C TRP A 440 -6.15 -27.53 7.66
N ILE A 441 -5.43 -26.74 8.46
CA ILE A 441 -4.40 -27.21 9.39
C ILE A 441 -4.24 -26.26 10.58
N ASP A 442 -3.68 -26.78 11.68
CA ASP A 442 -3.18 -25.98 12.81
C ASP A 442 -1.85 -26.61 13.28
N PRO A 443 -0.69 -26.09 12.80
CA PRO A 443 0.62 -26.62 13.16
C PRO A 443 0.91 -26.52 14.66
N SER A 444 0.27 -25.59 15.38
CA SER A 444 0.50 -25.40 16.82
C SER A 444 0.05 -26.62 17.64
N ARG A 445 -0.91 -27.41 17.15
CA ARG A 445 -1.32 -28.70 17.75
C ARG A 445 -0.22 -29.75 17.73
N ARG A 446 0.80 -29.57 16.88
CA ARG A 446 1.99 -30.41 16.78
C ARG A 446 3.23 -29.76 17.39
N GLY A 447 3.05 -28.68 18.14
CA GLY A 447 4.12 -27.91 18.76
C GLY A 447 4.90 -27.02 17.80
N TYR A 448 4.41 -26.81 16.57
CA TYR A 448 5.01 -25.91 15.59
C TYR A 448 4.34 -24.53 15.67
N TRP A 449 5.10 -23.55 16.16
CA TRP A 449 4.63 -22.20 16.36
C TRP A 449 5.16 -21.29 15.25
N SER A 450 4.25 -20.71 14.48
CA SER A 450 4.60 -19.79 13.40
C SER A 450 5.17 -18.49 13.97
N GLY A 451 6.19 -17.94 13.34
CA GLY A 451 6.67 -16.60 13.61
C GLY A 451 7.08 -15.87 12.35
N ASP A 452 7.09 -14.55 12.49
CA ASP A 452 7.68 -13.61 11.56
C ASP A 452 8.71 -12.81 12.35
N HIS A 453 9.99 -13.09 12.10
CA HIS A 453 11.07 -12.55 12.94
C HIS A 453 11.46 -11.12 12.55
N HIS A 454 10.82 -10.53 11.54
CA HIS A 454 11.16 -9.20 11.06
C HIS A 454 9.92 -8.47 10.53
N ILE A 455 9.34 -7.63 11.39
CA ILE A 455 8.27 -6.68 11.04
C ILE A 455 8.61 -5.32 11.63
N HIS A 456 8.05 -4.23 11.08
CA HIS A 456 8.33 -2.87 11.53
C HIS A 456 7.07 -2.14 11.97
N ALA A 457 7.21 -1.16 12.85
CA ALA A 457 6.12 -0.29 13.29
C ALA A 457 6.13 1.11 12.63
N ALA A 458 7.13 1.43 11.82
CA ALA A 458 7.29 2.73 11.18
C ALA A 458 8.13 2.64 9.91
N GLY A 459 8.02 3.65 9.04
CA GLY A 459 8.78 3.72 7.78
C GLY A 459 8.26 2.81 6.67
N CYS A 460 8.88 2.85 5.50
CA CYS A 460 8.41 2.14 4.30
C CYS A 460 6.95 2.49 3.96
N ALA A 461 6.06 1.49 3.86
CA ALA A 461 4.64 1.75 3.69
C ALA A 461 3.94 2.16 5.00
N HIS A 462 4.52 1.83 6.16
CA HIS A 462 4.06 2.44 7.40
C HIS A 462 4.29 3.94 7.35
N TYR A 463 3.61 4.60 8.27
CA TYR A 463 3.83 5.99 8.48
C TYR A 463 5.27 6.26 8.89
N GLU A 464 5.90 7.26 8.26
CA GLU A 464 7.05 7.90 8.87
C GLU A 464 6.64 8.80 10.04
N SER A 465 5.35 9.13 10.15
CA SER A 465 4.68 9.62 11.36
C SER A 465 3.22 9.96 11.04
N PRO A 466 2.25 9.59 11.90
CA PRO A 466 1.02 10.36 12.03
C PRO A 466 0.45 10.30 13.46
N THR A 467 1.20 10.00 14.52
CA THR A 467 2.42 10.74 14.89
C THR A 467 3.56 9.83 15.41
N GLN A 468 4.30 9.24 14.48
CA GLN A 468 5.55 8.46 14.60
C GLN A 468 5.43 6.92 14.61
N GLY A 469 4.44 6.40 13.89
CA GLY A 469 4.33 4.99 13.52
C GLY A 469 3.03 4.35 13.99
N VAL A 470 3.03 3.04 14.19
CA VAL A 470 1.94 2.26 14.79
C VAL A 470 2.38 1.76 16.16
N HIS A 471 1.41 1.42 17.01
CA HIS A 471 1.68 0.98 18.38
C HIS A 471 1.67 -0.56 18.49
N PRO A 472 2.27 -1.14 19.55
CA PRO A 472 2.26 -2.60 19.78
C PRO A 472 0.88 -3.29 19.63
N PRO A 473 -0.24 -2.77 20.19
CA PRO A 473 -1.56 -3.38 19.99
C PRO A 473 -2.04 -3.37 18.53
N ASP A 474 -1.58 -2.40 17.71
CA ASP A 474 -1.91 -2.36 16.29
C ASP A 474 -1.21 -3.49 15.55
N MET A 475 0.11 -3.64 15.76
CA MET A 475 0.87 -4.71 15.12
C MET A 475 0.42 -6.10 15.59
N LEU A 476 0.17 -6.27 16.89
CA LEU A 476 -0.35 -7.53 17.43
C LEU A 476 -1.65 -7.97 16.75
N ARG A 477 -2.52 -7.01 16.42
CA ARG A 477 -3.78 -7.28 15.72
C ARG A 477 -3.56 -7.94 14.37
N HIS A 478 -2.56 -7.47 13.63
CA HIS A 478 -2.19 -8.02 12.33
C HIS A 478 -1.60 -9.41 12.49
N CYS A 479 -0.72 -9.63 13.48
CA CYS A 479 -0.22 -10.96 13.82
C CYS A 479 -1.37 -11.93 14.17
N MET A 480 -2.29 -11.51 15.03
CA MET A 480 -3.45 -12.32 15.43
C MET A 480 -4.39 -12.62 14.26
N GLY A 481 -4.59 -11.66 13.35
CA GLY A 481 -5.41 -11.81 12.15
C GLY A 481 -4.80 -12.72 11.09
N GLU A 482 -3.48 -12.73 10.95
CA GLU A 482 -2.73 -13.62 10.04
C GLU A 482 -2.27 -14.93 10.68
N ASP A 483 -2.74 -15.18 11.91
CA ASP A 483 -2.43 -16.32 12.76
C ASP A 483 -0.93 -16.53 13.10
N ILE A 484 -0.14 -15.45 13.06
CA ILE A 484 1.27 -15.43 13.44
C ILE A 484 1.43 -15.39 14.97
N LYS A 485 1.91 -16.50 15.54
CA LYS A 485 2.08 -16.69 16.99
C LYS A 485 3.22 -15.86 17.60
N VAL A 486 4.28 -15.57 16.84
CA VAL A 486 5.42 -14.75 17.29
C VAL A 486 5.70 -13.67 16.26
N GLY A 487 5.48 -12.40 16.60
CA GLY A 487 5.91 -11.27 15.78
C GLY A 487 7.09 -10.54 16.45
N CYS A 488 8.23 -10.44 15.77
CA CYS A 488 9.37 -9.67 16.25
C CYS A 488 9.37 -8.30 15.56
N CYS A 489 8.87 -7.28 16.27
CA CYS A 489 8.81 -5.91 15.79
C CYS A 489 10.18 -5.24 15.94
N LEU A 490 10.93 -5.14 14.85
CA LEU A 490 12.27 -4.60 14.86
C LEU A 490 12.24 -3.09 14.67
N THR A 491 12.75 -2.36 15.66
CA THR A 491 12.89 -0.90 15.58
C THR A 491 14.10 -0.55 14.72
N TRP A 492 13.96 0.43 13.83
CA TRP A 492 14.97 0.79 12.84
C TRP A 492 14.94 2.31 12.57
N GLY A 493 15.70 2.80 11.59
CA GLY A 493 15.95 4.22 11.31
C GLY A 493 14.73 5.17 11.39
N PRO A 494 13.65 4.95 10.61
CA PRO A 494 12.44 5.75 10.64
C PRO A 494 11.74 5.72 12.00
N CYS A 495 11.39 6.88 12.53
CA CYS A 495 10.81 7.04 13.87
C CYS A 495 11.62 6.44 15.03
N PHE A 496 12.91 6.11 14.86
CA PHE A 496 13.69 5.39 15.87
C PHE A 496 13.54 5.98 17.28
N ASP A 497 13.74 7.29 17.43
CA ASP A 497 13.70 7.96 18.73
C ASP A 497 12.31 7.93 19.41
N PHE A 498 11.25 7.76 18.64
CA PHE A 498 9.92 7.50 19.18
C PHE A 498 9.75 6.01 19.50
N GLN A 499 9.97 5.14 18.52
CA GLN A 499 9.65 3.72 18.59
C GLN A 499 10.51 2.96 19.60
N LYS A 500 11.75 3.42 19.88
CA LYS A 500 12.65 2.85 20.90
C LYS A 500 12.05 2.78 22.31
N ARG A 501 10.94 3.49 22.58
CA ARG A 501 10.20 3.43 23.86
C ARG A 501 9.47 2.10 24.08
N PHE A 502 9.18 1.36 23.02
CA PHE A 502 8.45 0.09 23.09
C PHE A 502 9.38 -1.10 23.37
N PHE A 503 10.69 -0.91 23.25
CA PHE A 503 11.66 -1.89 23.70
C PHE A 503 11.70 -1.97 25.22
N THR A 504 11.62 -3.19 25.76
CA THR A 504 11.72 -3.46 27.20
C THR A 504 12.74 -4.55 27.54
N GLY A 505 13.36 -5.18 26.52
CA GLY A 505 14.15 -6.40 26.69
C GLY A 505 13.33 -7.63 27.11
N GLN A 506 12.00 -7.54 27.07
CA GLN A 506 11.03 -8.57 27.45
C GLN A 506 9.87 -8.62 26.44
N LEU A 507 8.98 -9.60 26.57
CA LEU A 507 7.73 -9.62 25.82
C LEU A 507 6.91 -8.34 26.07
N ASP A 508 6.32 -7.79 25.00
CA ASP A 508 5.47 -6.61 25.13
C ASP A 508 4.19 -6.96 25.91
N GLY A 509 3.78 -6.07 26.81
CA GLY A 509 2.63 -6.26 27.69
C GLY A 509 1.29 -6.38 26.98
N ASN A 510 1.20 -6.01 25.70
CA ASN A 510 0.00 -6.20 24.88
C ASN A 510 -0.15 -7.64 24.39
N SER A 511 0.90 -8.47 24.44
CA SER A 511 0.87 -9.88 24.01
C SER A 511 -0.35 -10.63 24.59
N ARG A 512 -1.00 -11.44 23.76
CA ARG A 512 -2.19 -12.23 24.12
C ARG A 512 -1.98 -13.68 23.76
N TYR A 513 -1.60 -14.51 24.73
CA TYR A 513 -1.31 -15.93 24.48
C TYR A 513 -2.39 -16.62 23.62
N PRO A 514 -2.02 -17.35 22.54
CA PRO A 514 -0.65 -17.70 22.14
C PRO A 514 0.00 -16.74 21.13
N TYR A 515 -0.42 -15.47 21.07
CA TYR A 515 0.16 -14.44 20.21
C TYR A 515 1.10 -13.54 21.01
N LEU A 516 2.38 -13.63 20.69
CA LEU A 516 3.46 -12.93 21.34
C LEU A 516 4.02 -11.86 20.39
N ILE A 517 4.19 -10.65 20.89
CA ILE A 517 4.93 -9.59 20.20
C ILE A 517 6.07 -9.12 21.09
N ARG A 518 7.25 -8.93 20.49
CA ARG A 518 8.43 -8.37 21.15
C ARG A 518 9.04 -7.31 20.28
N TYR A 519 9.58 -6.27 20.91
CA TYR A 519 10.36 -5.25 20.24
C TYR A 519 11.84 -5.54 20.41
N ASP A 520 12.57 -5.61 19.30
CA ASP A 520 14.03 -5.66 19.25
C ASP A 520 14.52 -4.71 18.12
N VAL A 521 15.64 -5.00 17.44
CA VAL A 521 16.28 -4.04 16.52
C VAL A 521 16.64 -4.67 15.17
N GLU A 522 16.37 -3.93 14.11
CA GLU A 522 17.00 -4.12 12.81
C GLU A 522 18.06 -3.04 12.63
N VAL A 523 19.27 -3.45 12.26
CA VAL A 523 20.39 -2.55 11.98
C VAL A 523 20.23 -1.98 10.58
N SER A 524 19.41 -0.93 10.46
CA SER A 524 19.09 -0.26 9.20
C SER A 524 18.84 1.23 9.45
N GLY A 525 19.50 2.10 8.67
CA GLY A 525 19.39 3.56 8.82
C GLY A 525 20.22 4.20 9.95
N PHE A 526 21.20 3.47 10.52
CA PHE A 526 22.04 3.91 11.65
C PHE A 526 23.51 4.22 11.27
N GLY A 527 23.80 4.45 9.98
CA GLY A 527 25.17 4.54 9.44
C GLY A 527 25.91 3.18 9.35
N SER A 528 25.69 2.26 10.28
CA SER A 528 26.20 0.88 10.28
C SER A 528 25.68 0.00 9.14
N HIS A 529 24.49 0.34 8.64
CA HIS A 529 23.81 -0.34 7.53
C HIS A 529 24.58 -0.28 6.19
N VAL A 530 25.59 0.59 6.06
CA VAL A 530 26.41 0.74 4.85
C VAL A 530 27.09 -0.57 4.45
N SER A 531 27.40 -1.44 5.43
CA SER A 531 27.97 -2.75 5.12
C SER A 531 26.92 -3.85 4.99
N GLY A 532 25.78 -3.72 5.66
CA GLY A 532 24.62 -4.60 5.48
C GLY A 532 23.60 -4.49 6.61
N HIS A 533 22.42 -5.10 6.43
CA HIS A 533 21.34 -5.07 7.40
C HIS A 533 21.31 -6.33 8.26
N LEU A 534 21.02 -6.18 9.56
CA LEU A 534 21.04 -7.28 10.53
C LEU A 534 19.78 -7.27 11.38
N ASN A 535 19.19 -8.45 11.58
CA ASN A 535 18.17 -8.70 12.59
C ASN A 535 18.83 -9.09 13.91
N LEU A 536 18.48 -8.39 14.98
CA LEU A 536 18.94 -8.69 16.33
C LEU A 536 17.73 -9.05 17.18
N LEU A 537 17.59 -10.31 17.56
CA LEU A 537 16.45 -10.81 18.33
C LEU A 537 16.88 -11.07 19.78
N ARG A 538 15.95 -10.91 20.72
CA ARG A 538 16.15 -11.21 22.15
C ARG A 538 17.26 -10.37 22.78
N LEU A 539 17.30 -9.08 22.46
CA LEU A 539 18.22 -8.14 23.12
C LEU A 539 17.75 -7.86 24.56
N LYS A 540 18.71 -7.52 25.42
CA LYS A 540 18.47 -7.01 26.78
C LYS A 540 18.60 -5.49 26.83
N GLU A 541 19.54 -4.97 26.05
CA GLU A 541 19.78 -3.56 25.78
C GLU A 541 19.64 -3.32 24.27
N GLN A 542 18.84 -2.33 23.89
CA GLN A 542 18.56 -2.02 22.47
C GLN A 542 19.66 -1.22 21.77
N ILE A 543 20.50 -0.51 22.53
CA ILE A 543 21.40 0.50 22.02
C ILE A 543 22.82 0.22 22.51
N PRO A 544 23.83 0.09 21.62
CA PRO A 544 25.23 -0.06 22.02
C PRO A 544 25.74 1.10 22.91
N PRO A 545 26.73 0.88 23.79
CA PRO A 545 27.33 1.97 24.56
C PRO A 545 27.88 3.09 23.67
N GLY A 546 27.67 4.35 24.05
CA GLY A 546 28.24 5.51 23.34
C GLY A 546 27.25 6.62 22.96
N GLY A 547 25.94 6.40 23.14
CA GLY A 547 24.91 7.41 22.97
C GLY A 547 23.50 6.86 23.22
N ASP A 548 22.49 7.59 22.78
CA ASP A 548 21.07 7.27 23.02
C ASP A 548 20.20 7.30 21.74
N SER A 549 20.80 7.44 20.56
CA SER A 549 20.11 7.56 19.27
C SER A 549 20.87 6.83 18.14
N LYS A 550 20.38 6.92 16.91
CA LYS A 550 20.94 6.24 15.73
C LYS A 550 22.37 6.63 15.33
N ALA A 551 22.92 7.71 15.87
CA ALA A 551 24.17 8.30 15.40
C ALA A 551 25.46 7.61 15.90
N HIS A 552 25.38 6.68 16.86
CA HIS A 552 26.57 6.10 17.50
C HIS A 552 26.81 4.61 17.18
N TRP A 553 26.10 4.04 16.22
CA TRP A 553 26.19 2.61 15.92
C TRP A 553 27.55 2.26 15.29
N PRO A 554 28.11 1.07 15.57
CA PRO A 554 29.36 0.63 14.96
C PRO A 554 29.25 0.55 13.43
N THR A 555 30.24 1.06 12.69
CA THR A 555 30.17 1.11 11.22
C THR A 555 30.09 -0.26 10.53
N LEU A 556 30.74 -1.29 11.11
CA LEU A 556 30.78 -2.65 10.53
C LEU A 556 29.83 -3.59 11.28
N GLY A 557 29.10 -4.42 10.53
CA GLY A 557 28.11 -5.37 11.06
C GLY A 557 28.66 -6.30 12.14
N LEU A 558 29.87 -6.86 11.94
CA LEU A 558 30.50 -7.76 12.91
C LEU A 558 30.65 -7.16 14.31
N ASN A 559 30.91 -5.85 14.42
CA ASN A 559 31.05 -5.19 15.73
C ASN A 559 29.70 -5.10 16.45
N THR A 560 28.64 -4.86 15.70
CA THR A 560 27.26 -4.90 16.21
C THR A 560 26.89 -6.31 16.66
N LEU A 561 27.26 -7.34 15.89
CA LEU A 561 27.06 -8.74 16.28
C LEU A 561 27.83 -9.09 17.56
N ARG A 562 29.09 -8.65 17.72
CA ARG A 562 29.84 -8.86 18.97
C ARG A 562 29.11 -8.29 20.19
N TRP A 563 28.55 -7.10 20.07
CA TRP A 563 27.77 -6.49 21.15
C TRP A 563 26.46 -7.25 21.42
N ALA A 564 25.71 -7.60 20.37
CA ALA A 564 24.43 -8.30 20.50
C ALA A 564 24.62 -9.72 21.08
N LYS A 565 25.58 -10.48 20.55
CA LYS A 565 25.84 -11.87 20.98
C LYS A 565 26.26 -11.97 22.44
N LYS A 566 27.01 -10.99 22.99
CA LYS A 566 27.31 -10.92 24.44
C LYS A 566 26.08 -10.93 25.33
N GLN A 567 24.94 -10.43 24.83
CA GLN A 567 23.68 -10.41 25.57
C GLN A 567 22.89 -11.71 25.49
N GLY A 568 23.27 -12.63 24.59
CA GLY A 568 22.52 -13.85 24.25
C GLY A 568 21.53 -13.67 23.09
N ALA A 569 21.70 -12.60 22.31
CA ALA A 569 20.86 -12.33 21.15
C ALA A 569 20.99 -13.43 20.07
N ILE A 570 19.91 -13.64 19.32
CA ILE A 570 19.89 -14.49 18.12
C ILE A 570 19.90 -13.56 16.91
N CYS A 571 20.88 -13.71 16.03
CA CYS A 571 21.19 -12.73 15.00
C CYS A 571 21.29 -13.35 13.60
N GLY A 572 20.97 -12.57 12.58
CA GLY A 572 21.11 -12.94 11.17
C GLY A 572 21.08 -11.73 10.23
N PRO A 573 21.52 -11.85 8.98
CA PRO A 573 21.29 -10.81 7.97
C PRO A 573 19.79 -10.66 7.69
N ALA A 574 19.34 -9.45 7.42
CA ALA A 574 17.99 -9.18 6.88
C ALA A 574 17.97 -9.33 5.36
N HIS A 575 16.80 -9.65 4.78
CA HIS A 575 16.48 -9.67 3.34
C HIS A 575 17.68 -10.10 2.48
N SER A 576 18.08 -11.36 2.66
CA SER A 576 19.47 -11.78 2.47
C SER A 576 19.97 -11.67 1.03
N SER A 577 19.09 -11.77 0.03
CA SER A 577 19.48 -11.61 -1.38
C SER A 577 19.18 -10.22 -1.95
N SER A 578 18.68 -9.28 -1.14
CA SER A 578 18.35 -7.94 -1.61
C SER A 578 19.60 -7.25 -2.18
N GLY A 579 19.49 -6.73 -3.40
CA GLY A 579 20.60 -6.10 -4.12
C GLY A 579 21.67 -7.04 -4.68
N LEU A 580 21.49 -8.38 -4.63
CA LEU A 580 22.42 -9.31 -5.29
C LEU A 580 22.34 -9.10 -6.82
N THR A 581 23.44 -8.70 -7.44
CA THR A 581 23.39 -8.24 -8.84
C THR A 581 23.72 -9.34 -9.85
N ARG A 582 24.44 -10.38 -9.44
CA ARG A 582 24.99 -11.40 -10.35
C ARG A 582 25.45 -12.68 -9.66
N PHE A 583 25.69 -13.69 -10.49
CA PHE A 583 26.50 -14.86 -10.17
C PHE A 583 27.87 -14.70 -10.84
N VAL A 584 28.94 -14.99 -10.10
CA VAL A 584 30.33 -14.69 -10.55
C VAL A 584 30.95 -15.82 -11.36
N ASP A 585 30.53 -17.06 -11.11
CA ASP A 585 31.06 -18.25 -11.76
C ASP A 585 30.14 -19.46 -11.50
N ARG A 586 30.55 -20.64 -11.96
CA ARG A 586 29.96 -21.93 -11.63
C ARG A 586 31.03 -22.85 -11.05
N LEU A 587 30.68 -23.67 -10.06
CA LEU A 587 31.60 -24.67 -9.53
C LEU A 587 32.03 -25.64 -10.67
N PRO A 588 33.34 -25.84 -10.93
CA PRO A 588 33.80 -26.65 -12.06
C PRO A 588 33.28 -28.10 -12.04
N GLY A 589 32.90 -28.63 -13.20
CA GLY A 589 32.43 -30.02 -13.36
C GLY A 589 31.02 -30.27 -12.84
N THR A 590 30.23 -29.21 -12.66
CA THR A 590 28.85 -29.30 -12.17
C THR A 590 27.82 -28.98 -13.25
N GLU A 591 28.23 -28.85 -14.52
CA GLU A 591 27.35 -28.56 -15.64
C GLU A 591 26.21 -29.60 -15.71
N GLY A 592 24.96 -29.11 -15.69
CA GLY A 592 23.78 -29.97 -15.72
C GLY A 592 23.47 -30.71 -14.40
N LEU A 593 24.16 -30.40 -13.30
CA LEU A 593 23.92 -31.01 -11.99
C LEU A 593 22.97 -30.20 -11.09
N ASP A 594 22.45 -29.06 -11.55
CA ASP A 594 21.49 -28.26 -10.78
C ASP A 594 20.25 -29.10 -10.42
N GLY A 595 19.73 -28.92 -9.21
CA GLY A 595 18.55 -29.62 -8.76
C GLY A 595 17.27 -29.16 -9.47
N PRO A 596 16.14 -29.86 -9.28
CA PRO A 596 14.85 -29.47 -9.85
C PRO A 596 14.48 -28.03 -9.50
N GLY A 597 14.05 -27.25 -10.50
CA GLY A 597 13.75 -25.83 -10.32
C GLY A 597 14.98 -24.94 -10.11
N GLY A 598 16.19 -25.45 -10.34
CA GLY A 598 17.43 -24.69 -10.19
C GLY A 598 17.94 -24.61 -8.75
N LEU A 599 17.46 -25.47 -7.84
CA LEU A 599 17.93 -25.53 -6.45
C LEU A 599 18.25 -26.97 -6.01
N PRO A 600 19.41 -27.22 -5.36
CA PRO A 600 20.53 -26.29 -5.29
C PRO A 600 21.07 -25.99 -6.71
N THR A 601 21.57 -24.78 -6.93
CA THR A 601 22.38 -24.48 -8.12
C THR A 601 23.84 -24.44 -7.72
N PHE A 602 24.72 -24.70 -8.68
CA PHE A 602 26.17 -24.62 -8.50
C PHE A 602 26.77 -23.29 -8.99
N ASN A 603 25.91 -22.34 -9.39
CA ASN A 603 26.32 -20.97 -9.70
C ASN A 603 26.67 -20.23 -8.42
N VAL A 604 27.89 -19.69 -8.36
CA VAL A 604 28.43 -19.02 -7.19
C VAL A 604 27.83 -17.61 -7.10
N PRO A 605 27.07 -17.27 -6.05
CA PRO A 605 26.55 -15.93 -5.87
C PRO A 605 27.69 -14.94 -5.60
N ALA A 606 27.56 -13.71 -6.10
CA ALA A 606 28.60 -12.69 -5.93
C ALA A 606 28.73 -12.16 -4.50
N PHE A 607 27.69 -12.33 -3.66
CA PHE A 607 27.57 -11.74 -2.33
C PHE A 607 27.75 -10.21 -2.32
N ASP A 608 27.26 -9.51 -3.34
CA ASP A 608 27.41 -8.06 -3.51
C ASP A 608 26.16 -7.25 -3.12
N GLY A 609 25.12 -7.91 -2.61
CA GLY A 609 23.90 -7.29 -2.10
C GLY A 609 23.99 -6.87 -0.63
N ILE A 610 23.02 -6.05 -0.19
CA ILE A 610 22.98 -5.44 1.16
C ILE A 610 22.84 -6.48 2.27
N GLY A 611 22.10 -7.56 2.03
CA GLY A 611 22.02 -8.70 2.96
C GLY A 611 23.14 -9.71 2.76
N ALA A 612 23.69 -9.80 1.54
CA ALA A 612 24.60 -10.87 1.14
C ALA A 612 26.06 -10.62 1.52
N ASN A 613 26.52 -9.36 1.43
CA ASN A 613 27.92 -8.99 1.67
C ASN A 613 28.33 -9.27 3.12
N GLU A 614 27.59 -8.73 4.09
CA GLU A 614 27.88 -8.99 5.50
C GLU A 614 27.57 -10.44 5.91
N PHE A 615 26.65 -11.13 5.23
CA PHE A 615 26.38 -12.53 5.54
C PHE A 615 27.62 -13.42 5.34
N ILE A 616 28.26 -13.35 4.16
CA ILE A 616 29.43 -14.21 3.87
C ILE A 616 30.62 -13.84 4.75
N MET A 617 30.77 -12.57 5.11
CA MET A 617 31.83 -12.11 6.01
C MET A 617 31.58 -12.57 7.45
N ASN A 618 30.36 -12.43 7.97
CA ASN A 618 30.04 -12.71 9.37
C ASN A 618 29.90 -14.19 9.68
N VAL A 619 29.40 -15.00 8.73
CA VAL A 619 29.18 -16.44 8.98
C VAL A 619 30.47 -17.21 9.28
N ALA A 620 31.62 -16.69 8.84
CA ALA A 620 32.93 -17.25 9.12
C ALA A 620 33.46 -16.99 10.55
N HIS A 621 32.77 -16.17 11.35
CA HIS A 621 33.27 -15.71 12.64
C HIS A 621 32.56 -16.37 13.82
N THR A 622 33.36 -16.65 14.86
CA THR A 622 32.86 -16.80 16.23
C THR A 622 33.16 -15.52 17.02
N VAL A 623 32.28 -15.19 17.95
CA VAL A 623 32.38 -14.02 18.80
C VAL A 623 32.07 -14.41 20.24
N GLU A 624 32.47 -13.56 21.18
CA GLU A 624 32.15 -13.74 22.60
C GLU A 624 30.64 -13.57 22.82
N GLY A 625 30.00 -14.62 23.32
CA GLY A 625 28.61 -14.65 23.77
C GLY A 625 28.50 -14.50 25.29
N PRO A 626 27.37 -14.93 25.89
CA PRO A 626 27.20 -14.94 27.34
C PRO A 626 28.28 -15.78 28.03
N ASP A 627 28.64 -15.40 29.26
CA ASP A 627 29.63 -16.10 30.09
C ASP A 627 30.99 -16.31 29.40
N HIS A 628 31.36 -15.38 28.50
CA HIS A 628 32.57 -15.41 27.67
C HIS A 628 32.70 -16.62 26.73
N GLN A 629 31.62 -17.36 26.48
CA GLN A 629 31.63 -18.50 25.57
C GLN A 629 31.73 -18.04 24.11
N GLN A 630 32.55 -18.71 23.30
CA GLN A 630 32.58 -18.44 21.85
C GLN A 630 31.33 -19.04 21.19
N VAL A 631 30.59 -18.19 20.49
CA VAL A 631 29.36 -18.55 19.76
C VAL A 631 29.47 -18.08 18.30
N PRO A 632 28.73 -18.68 17.35
CA PRO A 632 28.66 -18.15 15.99
C PRO A 632 28.19 -16.69 15.99
N ALA A 633 28.77 -15.86 15.11
CA ALA A 633 28.28 -14.48 14.94
C ALA A 633 26.89 -14.44 14.27
N VAL A 634 26.58 -15.43 13.45
CA VAL A 634 25.33 -15.56 12.68
C VAL A 634 24.65 -16.87 13.05
N ASP A 635 23.40 -16.80 13.52
CA ASP A 635 22.58 -17.97 13.88
C ASP A 635 21.70 -18.42 12.72
N PHE A 636 21.16 -17.48 11.95
CA PHE A 636 20.28 -17.76 10.80
C PHE A 636 20.58 -16.86 9.60
N ILE A 637 20.16 -17.30 8.41
CA ILE A 637 19.95 -16.49 7.21
C ILE A 637 18.44 -16.22 7.07
N SER A 638 18.09 -14.99 6.71
CA SER A 638 16.70 -14.61 6.46
C SER A 638 16.26 -14.98 5.04
N THR A 639 15.05 -15.49 4.91
CA THR A 639 14.49 -16.00 3.66
C THR A 639 13.03 -15.61 3.50
N MET A 640 12.50 -15.78 2.29
CA MET A 640 11.09 -15.61 1.87
C MET A 640 10.62 -14.19 1.59
N ASN A 641 11.45 -13.17 1.79
CA ASN A 641 11.11 -11.78 1.47
C ASN A 641 11.92 -11.21 0.30
N SER A 642 13.00 -11.87 -0.13
CA SER A 642 13.75 -11.54 -1.35
C SER A 642 13.74 -12.70 -2.37
N ASP A 643 14.65 -12.71 -3.35
CA ASP A 643 14.65 -13.75 -4.40
C ASP A 643 14.96 -15.12 -3.79
N ARG A 644 13.96 -16.01 -3.78
CA ARG A 644 14.04 -17.30 -3.09
C ARG A 644 15.19 -18.15 -3.62
N THR A 645 15.44 -18.12 -4.93
CA THR A 645 16.52 -18.91 -5.53
C THR A 645 17.88 -18.43 -5.03
N ALA A 646 18.12 -17.12 -5.04
CA ALA A 646 19.35 -16.53 -4.53
C ALA A 646 19.55 -16.79 -3.03
N GLU A 647 18.51 -16.58 -2.20
CA GLU A 647 18.55 -16.84 -0.76
C GLU A 647 18.96 -18.28 -0.43
N PHE A 648 18.24 -19.27 -1.00
CA PHE A 648 18.53 -20.68 -0.75
C PHE A 648 19.86 -21.10 -1.36
N ASN A 649 20.25 -20.54 -2.51
CA ASN A 649 21.54 -20.83 -3.11
C ASN A 649 22.69 -20.36 -2.22
N MET A 650 22.64 -19.12 -1.71
CA MET A 650 23.62 -18.61 -0.76
C MET A 650 23.72 -19.50 0.49
N TRP A 651 22.57 -19.94 1.01
CA TRP A 651 22.53 -20.85 2.16
C TRP A 651 23.22 -22.19 1.86
N TYR A 652 22.91 -22.85 0.74
CA TYR A 652 23.53 -24.11 0.35
C TYR A 652 25.04 -24.00 0.16
N HIS A 653 25.53 -22.92 -0.48
CA HIS A 653 26.97 -22.69 -0.64
C HIS A 653 27.68 -22.54 0.72
N VAL A 654 27.10 -21.79 1.65
CA VAL A 654 27.65 -21.62 3.01
C VAL A 654 27.62 -22.94 3.80
N LEU A 655 26.56 -23.75 3.67
CA LEU A 655 26.50 -25.09 4.26
C LEU A 655 27.60 -26.02 3.71
N ASN A 656 27.83 -25.99 2.38
CA ASN A 656 28.88 -26.76 1.71
C ASN A 656 30.29 -26.34 2.14
N CYS A 657 30.49 -25.09 2.57
CA CYS A 657 31.74 -24.62 3.17
C CYS A 657 31.94 -25.08 4.63
N GLY A 658 31.00 -25.83 5.21
CA GLY A 658 31.13 -26.36 6.57
C GLY A 658 30.47 -25.51 7.65
N PHE A 659 29.90 -24.35 7.30
CA PHE A 659 29.13 -23.55 8.24
C PHE A 659 27.75 -24.19 8.47
N ARG A 660 27.14 -23.94 9.64
CA ARG A 660 25.89 -24.60 10.07
C ARG A 660 24.78 -23.60 10.40
N VAL A 661 24.74 -22.50 9.66
CA VAL A 661 23.71 -21.46 9.79
C VAL A 661 22.33 -22.01 9.44
N ARG A 662 21.29 -21.52 10.12
CA ARG A 662 19.89 -21.97 9.94
C ARG A 662 19.13 -21.08 8.98
N ALA A 663 18.05 -21.58 8.38
CA ALA A 663 17.13 -20.74 7.61
C ALA A 663 15.98 -20.26 8.50
N SER A 664 15.64 -18.98 8.41
CA SER A 664 14.46 -18.39 9.05
C SER A 664 13.65 -17.58 8.04
N GLY A 665 12.33 -17.57 8.20
CA GLY A 665 11.40 -16.90 7.31
C GLY A 665 10.96 -15.57 7.89
N GLU A 666 11.03 -14.52 7.07
CA GLU A 666 10.54 -13.19 7.42
C GLU A 666 9.69 -12.58 6.32
N THR A 667 8.97 -11.52 6.67
CA THR A 667 8.40 -10.60 5.68
C THR A 667 9.20 -9.33 5.48
N ASP A 668 9.86 -8.83 6.53
CA ASP A 668 10.25 -7.42 6.57
C ASP A 668 9.03 -6.52 6.26
N PHE A 669 7.92 -6.82 6.94
CA PHE A 669 6.66 -6.11 6.72
C PHE A 669 6.73 -4.70 7.32
N PRO A 670 6.34 -3.64 6.59
CA PRO A 670 5.78 -3.63 5.25
C PRO A 670 6.78 -3.14 4.18
N CYS A 671 8.08 -3.24 4.43
CA CYS A 671 9.14 -2.75 3.54
C CYS A 671 9.27 -3.55 2.26
N MET A 672 9.18 -4.88 2.34
CA MET A 672 9.20 -5.73 1.14
C MET A 672 7.82 -5.88 0.50
N SER A 673 6.76 -5.84 1.31
CA SER A 673 5.37 -5.85 0.84
C SER A 673 4.43 -5.27 1.88
N GLY A 674 3.54 -4.37 1.44
CA GLY A 674 2.44 -3.85 2.27
C GLY A 674 1.26 -4.81 2.45
N GLU A 675 1.31 -6.01 1.86
CA GLU A 675 0.15 -6.90 1.84
C GLU A 675 -0.23 -7.37 3.25
N ARG A 676 0.60 -8.20 3.90
CA ARG A 676 0.31 -8.86 5.20
C ARG A 676 1.61 -9.25 5.93
N VAL A 677 1.56 -9.28 7.26
CA VAL A 677 2.59 -9.95 8.08
C VAL A 677 2.57 -11.46 7.82
N GLY A 678 3.73 -12.10 7.93
CA GLY A 678 3.89 -13.54 7.76
C GLY A 678 3.67 -14.08 6.35
N LEU A 679 3.82 -13.31 5.27
CA LEU A 679 3.89 -13.92 3.91
C LEU A 679 5.05 -14.91 3.79
N GLY A 680 6.22 -14.52 4.31
CA GLY A 680 7.30 -15.42 4.68
C GLY A 680 7.24 -15.67 6.18
N ARG A 681 7.27 -16.94 6.61
CA ARG A 681 7.15 -17.29 8.03
C ARG A 681 7.98 -18.54 8.36
N VAL A 682 8.42 -18.62 9.61
CA VAL A 682 9.11 -19.78 10.16
C VAL A 682 8.21 -20.51 11.15
N TYR A 683 8.26 -21.84 11.15
CA TYR A 683 7.54 -22.68 12.11
C TYR A 683 8.54 -23.37 13.02
N VAL A 684 8.61 -22.92 14.27
CA VAL A 684 9.58 -23.43 15.25
C VAL A 684 8.91 -24.47 16.14
N ARG A 685 9.54 -25.64 16.29
CA ARG A 685 9.05 -26.74 17.10
C ARG A 685 9.51 -26.61 18.54
N LEU A 686 8.54 -26.53 19.45
CA LEU A 686 8.77 -26.58 20.89
C LEU A 686 8.18 -27.86 21.50
N PRO A 687 8.82 -28.43 22.54
CA PRO A 687 8.28 -29.59 23.25
C PRO A 687 7.08 -29.24 24.14
N GLY A 688 6.87 -27.95 24.45
CA GLY A 688 5.86 -27.48 25.38
C GLY A 688 5.04 -26.31 24.85
N LYS A 689 4.49 -25.53 25.78
CA LYS A 689 3.78 -24.29 25.46
C LYS A 689 4.74 -23.30 24.79
N LEU A 690 4.16 -22.44 23.94
CA LEU A 690 4.90 -21.31 23.38
C LEU A 690 5.48 -20.44 24.50
N ASP A 691 6.79 -20.24 24.42
CA ASP A 691 7.59 -19.32 25.20
C ASP A 691 8.58 -18.64 24.24
N PHE A 692 8.77 -17.33 24.37
CA PHE A 692 9.54 -16.56 23.38
C PHE A 692 11.02 -16.89 23.41
N ASP A 693 11.63 -16.97 24.60
CA ASP A 693 13.07 -17.20 24.70
C ASP A 693 13.39 -18.62 24.22
N THR A 694 12.58 -19.61 24.59
CA THR A 694 12.71 -20.99 24.10
C THR A 694 12.46 -21.07 22.59
N TRP A 695 11.56 -20.25 22.04
CA TRP A 695 11.33 -20.14 20.59
C TRP A 695 12.57 -19.61 19.87
N CYS A 696 13.24 -18.58 20.40
CA CYS A 696 14.51 -18.07 19.86
C CYS A 696 15.62 -19.13 19.91
N ASP A 697 15.77 -19.87 21.01
CA ASP A 697 16.78 -20.94 21.11
C ASP A 697 16.52 -22.07 20.11
N ALA A 698 15.25 -22.49 19.97
CA ALA A 698 14.86 -23.52 19.02
C ALA A 698 15.04 -23.05 17.57
N LEU A 699 14.83 -21.77 17.27
CA LEU A 699 15.14 -21.17 15.97
C LEU A 699 16.64 -21.25 15.66
N ALA A 700 17.50 -20.80 16.59
CA ALA A 700 18.96 -20.85 16.44
C ALA A 700 19.48 -22.29 16.32
N ALA A 701 18.83 -23.25 17.00
CA ALA A 701 19.13 -24.67 16.86
C ALA A 701 18.70 -25.25 15.51
N GLY A 702 17.82 -24.58 14.76
CA GLY A 702 17.26 -25.07 13.51
C GLY A 702 16.15 -26.10 13.71
N ARG A 703 15.45 -26.08 14.85
CA ARG A 703 14.24 -26.89 15.10
C ARG A 703 13.04 -26.27 14.39
N SER A 704 13.17 -25.98 13.10
CA SER A 704 12.20 -25.20 12.36
C SER A 704 12.17 -25.57 10.88
N TYR A 705 11.14 -25.08 10.19
CA TYR A 705 11.11 -24.99 8.74
C TYR A 705 10.50 -23.65 8.32
N VAL A 706 10.78 -23.24 7.09
CA VAL A 706 10.27 -22.00 6.50
C VAL A 706 9.18 -22.34 5.46
N SER A 707 8.13 -21.52 5.39
CA SER A 707 7.03 -21.69 4.44
C SER A 707 6.23 -20.40 4.28
N ASP A 708 5.42 -20.32 3.23
CA ASP A 708 4.38 -19.29 3.06
C ASP A 708 3.05 -19.65 3.77
N GLY A 709 3.07 -20.77 4.50
CA GLY A 709 1.94 -21.33 5.22
C GLY A 709 0.95 -22.11 4.36
N ARG A 710 1.24 -22.36 3.08
CA ARG A 710 0.46 -23.27 2.22
C ARG A 710 1.02 -24.67 2.14
N THR A 711 2.27 -24.88 2.54
CA THR A 711 2.93 -26.19 2.63
C THR A 711 3.64 -26.33 3.97
N HIS A 712 3.52 -27.45 4.64
CA HIS A 712 4.15 -27.72 5.93
C HIS A 712 5.02 -28.97 5.87
N LEU A 713 6.26 -28.85 6.34
CA LEU A 713 7.25 -29.92 6.40
C LEU A 713 7.60 -30.18 7.87
N MET A 714 6.78 -30.99 8.54
CA MET A 714 6.88 -31.25 9.98
C MET A 714 7.60 -32.56 10.27
N GLU A 715 8.16 -32.65 11.47
CA GLU A 715 8.76 -33.87 12.04
C GLU A 715 9.85 -34.46 11.12
N PHE A 716 10.69 -33.59 10.55
CA PHE A 716 11.80 -34.01 9.70
C PHE A 716 12.86 -34.77 10.51
N SER A 717 13.18 -35.99 10.09
CA SER A 717 14.22 -36.81 10.70
C SER A 717 15.04 -37.58 9.66
N ALA A 718 16.25 -37.96 10.06
CA ALA A 718 17.13 -38.84 9.32
C ALA A 718 17.54 -40.02 10.21
N SER A 719 17.65 -41.22 9.64
CA SER A 719 18.18 -42.39 10.35
C SER A 719 19.12 -43.22 9.47
N THR A 720 20.11 -43.84 10.11
CA THR A 720 20.93 -44.87 9.47
C THR A 720 20.16 -46.19 9.38
N SER A 721 20.79 -47.21 8.81
CA SER A 721 20.22 -48.56 8.72
C SER A 721 19.96 -49.22 10.08
N THR A 722 20.60 -48.74 11.16
CA THR A 722 20.32 -49.12 12.55
C THR A 722 19.35 -48.12 13.21
N PRO A 723 18.15 -48.55 13.67
CA PRO A 723 17.11 -47.66 14.23
C PRO A 723 17.52 -46.84 15.46
N GLU A 724 18.64 -47.17 16.11
CA GLU A 724 19.14 -46.53 17.33
C GLU A 724 19.69 -45.11 17.09
N GLN A 725 19.86 -44.69 15.83
CA GLN A 725 20.37 -43.37 15.46
C GLN A 725 19.36 -42.58 14.61
N MET A 726 18.20 -42.24 15.19
CA MET A 726 17.30 -41.26 14.61
C MET A 726 17.74 -39.84 15.02
N LEU A 727 17.99 -38.99 14.03
CA LEU A 727 18.33 -37.58 14.19
C LEU A 727 17.14 -36.72 13.75
N GLU A 728 16.52 -35.99 14.67
CA GLU A 728 15.50 -34.99 14.33
C GLU A 728 16.17 -33.67 13.95
N ALA A 729 15.55 -32.91 13.02
CA ALA A 729 15.99 -31.57 12.68
C ALA A 729 16.09 -30.67 13.93
N GLY A 730 17.22 -29.98 14.05
CA GLY A 730 17.55 -29.11 15.18
C GLY A 730 17.96 -29.84 16.46
N THR A 731 18.36 -31.11 16.35
CA THR A 731 19.04 -31.87 17.42
C THR A 731 20.46 -32.19 17.01
N ASN A 732 21.40 -32.27 17.96
CA ASN A 732 22.81 -32.60 17.70
C ASN A 732 23.42 -31.82 16.52
N GLY A 733 23.14 -30.51 16.42
CA GLY A 733 23.62 -29.66 15.32
C GLY A 733 22.98 -29.89 13.95
N SER A 734 21.97 -30.77 13.87
CA SER A 734 21.38 -31.28 12.63
C SER A 734 22.39 -32.02 11.75
N GLU A 735 23.36 -32.70 12.37
CA GLU A 735 24.42 -33.43 11.66
C GLU A 735 24.36 -34.95 11.94
N LEU A 736 24.16 -35.74 10.88
CA LEU A 736 24.25 -37.20 10.93
C LEU A 736 25.61 -37.63 10.37
N LYS A 737 26.52 -38.06 11.24
CA LYS A 737 27.86 -38.54 10.84
C LYS A 737 27.79 -40.01 10.44
N LEU A 738 28.27 -40.32 9.23
CA LEU A 738 28.39 -41.69 8.73
C LEU A 738 29.84 -42.15 8.83
N SER A 739 30.09 -43.32 9.41
CA SER A 739 31.45 -43.89 9.53
C SER A 739 31.95 -44.54 8.24
N ARG A 740 31.03 -44.87 7.33
CA ARG A 740 31.26 -45.42 6.00
C ARG A 740 30.06 -45.08 5.09
N PRO A 741 30.18 -45.20 3.77
CA PRO A 741 29.02 -45.08 2.89
C PRO A 741 27.91 -46.06 3.29
N GLU A 742 26.73 -45.53 3.58
CA GLU A 742 25.53 -46.31 3.89
C GLU A 742 24.26 -45.57 3.44
N THR A 743 23.14 -46.30 3.38
CA THR A 743 21.84 -45.72 3.06
C THR A 743 21.28 -44.95 4.26
N VAL A 744 20.98 -43.67 4.05
CA VAL A 744 20.26 -42.82 5.01
C VAL A 744 18.79 -42.75 4.63
N LYS A 745 17.91 -42.97 5.61
CA LYS A 745 16.47 -42.81 5.43
C LYS A 745 16.04 -41.45 5.97
N PHE A 746 15.36 -40.66 5.15
CA PHE A 746 14.73 -39.41 5.56
C PHE A 746 13.22 -39.62 5.74
N GLN A 747 12.65 -39.00 6.76
CA GLN A 747 11.21 -39.01 7.04
C GLN A 747 10.73 -37.59 7.29
N VAL A 748 9.54 -37.27 6.78
CA VAL A 748 8.88 -35.97 6.97
C VAL A 748 7.37 -36.16 6.90
N LYS A 749 6.63 -35.40 7.70
CA LYS A 749 5.18 -35.28 7.60
C LYS A 749 4.84 -34.03 6.80
N VAL A 750 4.17 -34.23 5.68
CA VAL A 750 3.82 -33.17 4.73
C VAL A 750 2.32 -32.89 4.79
N ALA A 751 1.96 -31.62 4.74
CA ALA A 751 0.60 -31.17 4.44
C ALA A 751 0.68 -29.98 3.49
N GLY A 752 -0.23 -29.87 2.53
CA GLY A 752 -0.27 -28.73 1.62
C GLY A 752 -1.63 -28.54 0.98
N ARG A 753 -1.91 -27.32 0.55
CA ARG A 753 -3.16 -26.93 -0.10
C ARG A 753 -2.92 -25.99 -1.27
#